data_AF-A0A552WXV5-F1
#
_entry.id   AF-A0A552WXV5-F1
#
_cell.length_a   1.000
_cell.length_b   1.000
_cell.length_c   1.000
_cell.angle_alpha   90.00
_cell.angle_beta   90.00
_cell.angle_gamma   90.00
#
_symmetry.space_group_name_H-M   'P 1'
#
loop_
_entity.id
_entity.type
_entity.pdbx_description
1 polymer ?
#
loop_
_entity_poly.entity_id
_entity_poly.type
_entity_poly.pdbx_seq_one_letter_code
_entity_poly.pdbx_strand_id
1 'polypeptide(L)'
;MRRWNKTLTAAAVLAAALAGAPAHGVPAEDVSAHGVAQNDDGASAHTIEVAPGSQDLVRDKLAELGIEPIYEFTTTTDGFTAALTAQQAAALEDLPAVTSAERARPVSILGTQYDPTWGLDRIDQAARPLDGRYTYPDTAGRGVRVYVLDTGVTALPELGGRLAPGADFTDDGRRTTTDCQGHGTHVAGTIASQTYGVAKRATIVPVRVLGCDGRGETTDVHEAIDWILATHPAGTPGVLNLSIGGTDPDLGLEQAIRRAVRDAGLTVVVAAGNENTDAARTSPARVDEALTVGASTRADTRWVEDAGRGSNWGPKVDLFAPGAEVHSLHHAAPGRTAAMTGTSAAAPHVAGAAALHLGEVPGATPAQVAATLTGQAGRVLTGTGAGSPNLLLRVPQPAAALDGVDRLGGANRYATAALIATDAFEPGVPVAYVATGQGYADALAAASAAAHDRGPTLLVSPRAVPAEVRAELTRLRPGRIVVLGGPSVVSEAVRSELAGYTYGEVTRVAGADRYETAARLSAATFDRGVPVAFLATGGGYADALSGAAAAGGRGPVLLTGRDRLPPSVAAELERLRPQRVVVLGGPSVVSEAVLSRVGGHTGGEVVRVFGGDRYETAARVSAATFDGGVPVVYVATGQDYADALAGAPAAGGRGPVLLTAPTGVPASLAAELGRLRPERIVVLGGTGVVPGPVAQTLAGLVAR
;
A
#
# COMPACT_ATOMS: atom_id res chain seq x y z
N MET A 1 -66.57 17.60 -10.51
CA MET A 1 -65.26 17.00 -10.91
C MET A 1 -64.17 18.07 -10.80
N ARG A 2 -63.12 17.77 -10.00
CA ARG A 2 -61.69 18.26 -9.99
C ARG A 2 -61.43 19.80 -10.06
N ARG A 3 -61.25 20.54 -8.94
CA ARG A 3 -60.11 20.71 -7.97
C ARG A 3 -58.90 21.46 -8.57
N TRP A 4 -58.76 22.78 -8.34
CA TRP A 4 -58.05 23.52 -7.25
C TRP A 4 -56.52 23.62 -7.43
N ASN A 5 -56.02 24.84 -7.67
CA ASN A 5 -54.68 25.29 -7.28
C ASN A 5 -54.78 26.72 -6.74
N LYS A 6 -54.34 26.94 -5.50
CA LYS A 6 -54.39 28.22 -4.79
C LYS A 6 -53.00 28.85 -4.71
N THR A 7 -53.04 30.18 -4.70
CA THR A 7 -52.01 31.21 -4.71
C THR A 7 -51.02 31.20 -3.54
N LEU A 8 -49.77 31.57 -3.85
CA LEU A 8 -48.67 31.87 -2.93
C LEU A 8 -48.78 33.31 -2.39
N THR A 9 -48.54 33.49 -1.08
CA THR A 9 -48.30 34.80 -0.43
C THR A 9 -47.15 34.68 0.58
N ALA A 10 -46.41 35.79 0.73
CA ALA A 10 -45.11 35.92 1.37
C ALA A 10 -45.12 36.00 2.91
N ALA A 11 -43.99 35.67 3.55
CA ALA A 11 -43.55 36.14 4.87
C ALA A 11 -42.01 35.97 4.96
N ALA A 12 -41.22 37.05 4.97
CA ALA A 12 -40.73 37.82 6.13
C ALA A 12 -39.55 37.15 6.86
N VAL A 13 -38.38 37.76 6.68
CA VAL A 13 -37.08 37.46 7.30
C VAL A 13 -37.04 38.02 8.72
N LEU A 14 -36.60 37.22 9.69
CA LEU A 14 -36.22 37.69 11.03
C LEU A 14 -34.78 37.26 11.33
N ALA A 15 -33.91 38.25 11.51
CA ALA A 15 -32.55 38.09 12.01
C ALA A 15 -32.56 38.06 13.55
N ALA A 16 -31.82 37.14 14.15
CA ALA A 16 -31.50 37.16 15.58
C ALA A 16 -29.99 36.93 15.75
N ALA A 17 -29.37 37.87 16.46
CA ALA A 17 -27.95 37.91 16.80
C ALA A 17 -27.57 36.83 17.81
N LEU A 18 -26.44 36.16 17.60
CA LEU A 18 -25.73 35.42 18.63
C LEU A 18 -24.46 36.19 18.99
N ALA A 19 -24.44 36.69 20.22
CA ALA A 19 -23.31 37.36 20.84
C ALA A 19 -22.16 36.36 21.06
N GLY A 20 -20.93 36.83 20.82
CA GLY A 20 -19.72 36.04 21.00
C GLY A 20 -19.42 35.75 22.47
N ALA A 21 -18.99 34.51 22.73
CA ALA A 21 -18.23 34.14 23.93
C ALA A 21 -16.74 34.05 23.56
N PRO A 22 -15.82 34.44 24.45
CA PRO A 22 -14.40 34.52 24.12
C PRO A 22 -13.80 33.11 24.04
N ALA A 23 -13.11 32.83 22.93
CA ALA A 23 -12.22 31.69 22.83
C ALA A 23 -11.07 31.87 23.84
N HIS A 24 -11.10 31.09 24.91
CA HIS A 24 -9.93 30.95 25.79
C HIS A 24 -8.94 30.06 25.03
N GLY A 25 -7.89 30.69 24.49
CA GLY A 25 -6.77 29.98 23.90
C GLY A 25 -6.05 29.16 24.96
N VAL A 26 -5.92 27.86 24.72
CA VAL A 26 -4.99 27.00 25.46
C VAL A 26 -3.61 27.24 24.84
N PRO A 27 -2.57 27.57 25.63
CA PRO A 27 -1.22 27.76 25.12
C PRO A 27 -0.68 26.43 24.55
N ALA A 28 0.05 26.52 23.44
CA ALA A 28 0.75 25.39 22.85
C ALA A 28 1.91 24.98 23.77
N GLU A 29 1.68 23.92 24.56
CA GLU A 29 2.76 23.13 25.14
C GLU A 29 2.97 21.85 24.31
N ASP A 30 4.24 21.46 24.32
CA ASP A 30 4.95 20.44 23.55
C ASP A 30 4.16 19.14 23.29
N VAL A 31 3.72 18.92 22.04
CA VAL A 31 3.11 17.64 21.62
C VAL A 31 4.22 16.67 21.21
N SER A 32 4.97 16.21 22.21
CA SER A 32 5.88 15.08 22.07
C SER A 32 5.17 13.78 22.50
N ALA A 33 5.07 12.84 21.56
CA ALA A 33 4.86 11.38 21.72
C ALA A 33 3.94 10.89 22.87
N HIS A 34 2.72 10.45 22.55
CA HIS A 34 1.86 9.68 23.46
C HIS A 34 1.73 8.22 23.01
N GLY A 35 2.87 7.55 22.84
CA GLY A 35 2.95 6.09 22.82
C GLY A 35 3.49 5.61 24.15
N VAL A 36 2.63 5.17 25.08
CA VAL A 36 3.08 4.54 26.32
C VAL A 36 3.57 3.13 25.95
N ALA A 37 4.89 2.95 25.89
CA ALA A 37 5.51 1.63 25.90
C ALA A 37 5.10 0.87 27.17
N GLN A 38 5.04 -0.47 27.11
CA GLN A 38 4.86 -1.27 28.31
C GLN A 38 5.98 -0.93 29.31
N ASN A 39 5.61 -0.44 30.49
CA ASN A 39 6.56 -0.30 31.59
C ASN A 39 6.79 -1.68 32.23
N ASP A 40 7.98 -1.89 32.80
CA ASP A 40 8.45 -3.16 33.39
C ASP A 40 7.54 -3.75 34.51
N ASP A 41 6.54 -2.98 34.97
CA ASP A 41 5.57 -3.37 36.00
C ASP A 41 4.28 -4.03 35.45
N GLY A 42 4.18 -4.24 34.13
CA GLY A 42 3.03 -4.90 33.49
C GLY A 42 1.80 -3.99 33.29
N ALA A 43 1.95 -2.68 33.47
CA ALA A 43 0.91 -1.69 33.20
C ALA A 43 0.79 -1.39 31.68
N SER A 44 -0.44 -1.19 31.21
CA SER A 44 -0.74 -0.85 29.80
C SER A 44 -1.83 0.22 29.73
N ALA A 45 -1.87 1.00 28.66
CA ALA A 45 -2.89 2.04 28.49
C ALA A 45 -4.30 1.40 28.48
N HIS A 46 -5.24 2.00 29.20
CA HIS A 46 -6.66 1.65 29.25
C HIS A 46 -7.51 2.89 28.95
N THR A 47 -8.70 2.66 28.40
CA THR A 47 -9.77 3.65 28.25
C THR A 47 -10.84 3.33 29.29
N ILE A 48 -11.07 4.26 30.21
CA ILE A 48 -12.00 4.13 31.33
C ILE A 48 -13.19 5.04 31.03
N GLU A 49 -14.32 4.47 30.64
CA GLU A 49 -15.55 5.23 30.43
C GLU A 49 -16.34 5.28 31.74
N VAL A 50 -16.86 6.46 32.08
CA VAL A 50 -17.56 6.68 33.35
C VAL A 50 -18.98 7.19 33.12
N ALA A 51 -19.87 6.90 34.07
CA ALA A 51 -21.23 7.40 34.04
C ALA A 51 -21.22 8.94 34.10
N PRO A 52 -22.10 9.64 33.35
CA PRO A 52 -22.11 11.10 33.31
C PRO A 52 -22.16 11.74 34.70
N GLY A 53 -21.28 12.71 34.94
CA GLY A 53 -21.16 13.41 36.23
C GLY A 53 -20.47 12.61 37.35
N SER A 54 -19.84 11.47 37.05
CA SER A 54 -19.11 10.64 38.03
C SER A 54 -17.58 10.74 37.92
N GLN A 55 -17.07 11.71 37.15
CA GLN A 55 -15.64 11.88 36.85
C GLN A 55 -14.80 12.06 38.12
N ASP A 56 -15.27 12.87 39.07
CA ASP A 56 -14.53 13.14 40.32
C ASP A 56 -14.31 11.87 41.14
N LEU A 57 -15.31 10.98 41.21
CA LEU A 57 -15.21 9.72 41.96
C LEU A 57 -14.20 8.76 41.36
N VAL A 58 -14.12 8.70 40.03
CA VAL A 58 -13.14 7.85 39.32
C VAL A 58 -11.75 8.49 39.35
N ARG A 59 -11.65 9.82 39.31
CA ARG A 59 -10.39 10.56 39.48
C ARG A 59 -9.79 10.33 40.87
N ASP A 60 -10.61 10.39 41.91
CA ASP A 60 -10.19 10.08 43.28
C ASP A 60 -9.73 8.63 43.41
N LYS A 61 -10.42 7.68 42.76
CA LYS A 61 -10.00 6.28 42.76
C LYS A 61 -8.67 6.04 42.05
N LEU A 62 -8.46 6.69 40.91
CA LEU A 62 -7.18 6.63 40.19
C LEU A 62 -6.05 7.17 41.07
N ALA A 63 -6.28 8.29 41.77
CA ALA A 63 -5.32 8.84 42.72
C ALA A 63 -5.03 7.88 43.91
N GLU A 64 -6.05 7.22 44.47
CA GLU A 64 -5.86 6.17 45.50
C GLU A 64 -5.00 5.01 45.02
N LEU A 65 -5.11 4.65 43.74
CA LEU A 65 -4.31 3.60 43.11
C LEU A 65 -2.90 4.09 42.70
N GLY A 66 -2.57 5.36 42.94
CA GLY A 66 -1.30 5.97 42.57
C GLY A 66 -1.16 6.23 41.06
N ILE A 67 -2.28 6.40 40.36
CA ILE A 67 -2.34 6.51 38.90
C ILE A 67 -2.75 7.93 38.52
N GLU A 68 -1.87 8.64 37.82
CA GLU A 68 -2.25 9.89 37.17
C GLU A 68 -2.91 9.60 35.80
N PRO A 69 -4.10 10.17 35.51
CA PRO A 69 -4.70 10.05 34.19
C PRO A 69 -3.79 10.65 33.11
N ILE A 70 -3.61 9.92 32.03
CA ILE A 70 -2.88 10.37 30.83
C ILE A 70 -3.71 11.45 30.10
N TYR A 71 -5.03 11.26 30.05
CA TYR A 71 -5.95 12.21 29.42
C TYR A 71 -7.35 12.06 30.01
N GLU A 72 -8.12 13.15 30.07
CA GLU A 72 -9.53 13.16 30.44
C GLU A 72 -10.35 13.62 29.25
N PHE A 73 -11.32 12.82 28.83
CA PHE A 73 -12.26 13.16 27.75
C PHE A 73 -13.64 13.45 28.33
N THR A 74 -14.25 14.54 27.86
CA THR A 74 -15.53 15.07 28.38
C THR A 74 -16.52 15.46 27.27
N THR A 75 -16.12 15.32 26.00
CA THR A 75 -16.91 15.83 24.86
C THR A 75 -17.62 14.74 24.07
N THR A 76 -17.01 13.56 23.93
CA THR A 76 -17.58 12.40 23.20
C THR A 76 -18.30 11.45 24.15
N THR A 77 -17.72 11.24 25.32
CA THR A 77 -18.23 10.56 26.51
C THR A 77 -17.44 11.13 27.70
N ASP A 78 -17.81 10.78 28.92
CA ASP A 78 -17.05 11.14 30.12
C ASP A 78 -16.09 9.99 30.46
N GLY A 79 -14.82 10.28 30.69
CA GLY A 79 -13.86 9.24 31.09
C GLY A 79 -12.39 9.64 31.01
N PHE A 80 -11.53 8.65 31.22
CA PHE A 80 -10.08 8.83 31.35
C PHE A 80 -9.31 7.84 30.49
N THR A 81 -8.10 8.21 30.06
CA THR A 81 -7.07 7.24 29.70
C THR A 81 -6.03 7.17 30.80
N ALA A 82 -5.58 5.97 31.15
CA ALA A 82 -4.59 5.76 32.20
C ALA A 82 -3.78 4.47 31.96
N ALA A 83 -2.55 4.41 32.47
CA ALA A 83 -1.77 3.17 32.46
C ALA A 83 -2.15 2.30 33.67
N LEU A 84 -2.74 1.13 33.40
CA LEU A 84 -3.23 0.21 34.44
C LEU A 84 -2.60 -1.17 34.30
N THR A 85 -2.29 -1.81 35.42
CA THR A 85 -2.12 -3.27 35.50
C THR A 85 -3.47 -3.98 35.42
N ALA A 86 -3.48 -5.27 35.11
CA ALA A 86 -4.72 -6.06 35.06
C ALA A 86 -5.51 -6.03 36.39
N GLN A 87 -4.82 -5.98 37.53
CA GLN A 87 -5.44 -5.90 38.85
C GLN A 87 -6.07 -4.52 39.09
N GLN A 88 -5.42 -3.44 38.65
CA GLN A 88 -5.97 -2.09 38.76
C GLN A 88 -7.17 -1.87 37.83
N ALA A 89 -7.14 -2.43 36.62
CA ALA A 89 -8.26 -2.40 35.70
C ALA A 89 -9.50 -3.09 36.30
N ALA A 90 -9.34 -4.32 36.82
CA ALA A 90 -10.43 -5.03 37.49
C ALA A 90 -11.00 -4.25 38.70
N ALA A 91 -10.14 -3.61 39.50
CA ALA A 91 -10.57 -2.80 40.64
C ALA A 91 -11.35 -1.54 40.24
N LEU A 92 -11.12 -1.02 39.03
CA LEU A 92 -11.88 0.10 38.47
C LEU A 92 -13.21 -0.38 37.87
N GLU A 93 -13.26 -1.54 37.23
CA GLU A 93 -14.52 -2.12 36.70
C GLU A 93 -15.53 -2.44 37.81
N ASP A 94 -15.06 -2.74 39.03
CA ASP A 94 -15.93 -2.97 40.20
C ASP A 94 -16.58 -1.68 40.75
N LEU A 95 -16.17 -0.49 40.28
CA LEU A 95 -16.82 0.76 40.68
C LEU A 95 -18.14 0.95 39.94
N PRO A 96 -19.27 1.20 40.64
CA PRO A 96 -20.56 1.48 39.99
C PRO A 96 -20.57 2.70 39.05
N ALA A 97 -19.58 3.58 39.19
CA ALA A 97 -19.39 4.77 38.35
C ALA A 97 -18.64 4.49 37.04
N VAL A 98 -17.94 3.36 36.93
CA VAL A 98 -17.19 2.96 35.72
C VAL A 98 -18.10 2.10 34.85
N THR A 99 -18.28 2.52 33.61
CA THR A 99 -19.11 1.80 32.62
C THR A 99 -18.27 0.79 31.84
N SER A 100 -16.99 1.08 31.62
CA SER A 100 -16.01 0.16 31.05
C SER A 100 -14.59 0.57 31.45
N ALA A 101 -13.67 -0.38 31.64
CA ALA A 101 -12.23 -0.09 31.78
C ALA A 101 -11.43 -1.02 30.86
N GLU A 102 -11.61 -0.84 29.54
CA GLU A 102 -10.96 -1.68 28.54
C GLU A 102 -9.51 -1.27 28.28
N ARG A 103 -8.65 -2.23 27.95
CA ARG A 103 -7.30 -1.92 27.45
C ARG A 103 -7.41 -1.06 26.19
N ALA A 104 -6.67 0.04 26.16
CA ALA A 104 -6.61 0.95 25.04
C ALA A 104 -6.09 0.19 23.82
N ARG A 105 -6.88 0.21 22.75
CA ARG A 105 -6.53 -0.46 21.50
C ARG A 105 -5.75 0.53 20.63
N PRO A 106 -4.62 0.14 20.04
CA PRO A 106 -3.95 1.00 19.08
C PRO A 106 -4.88 1.20 17.88
N VAL A 107 -5.10 2.45 17.50
CA VAL A 107 -5.85 2.81 16.29
C VAL A 107 -4.82 3.09 15.21
N SER A 108 -4.81 2.25 14.17
CA SER A 108 -3.93 2.37 13.00
C SER A 108 -4.76 2.64 11.74
N ILE A 109 -4.12 3.21 10.71
CA ILE A 109 -4.72 3.47 9.39
C ILE A 109 -4.91 2.16 8.60
N LEU A 110 -4.34 1.03 9.06
CA LEU A 110 -4.41 -0.29 8.43
C LEU A 110 -5.44 -1.23 9.08
N GLY A 111 -5.91 -2.22 8.32
CA GLY A 111 -6.55 -3.41 8.88
C GLY A 111 -5.55 -4.27 9.68
N THR A 112 -5.38 -3.99 10.97
CA THR A 112 -4.64 -4.87 11.90
C THR A 112 -5.61 -5.54 12.86
N GLN A 113 -5.53 -6.86 12.96
CA GLN A 113 -6.20 -7.64 14.01
C GLN A 113 -5.20 -7.93 15.14
N TYR A 114 -5.62 -7.73 16.38
CA TYR A 114 -4.91 -8.15 17.57
C TYR A 114 -5.39 -9.53 18.03
N ASP A 115 -4.49 -10.28 18.65
CA ASP A 115 -4.73 -11.65 19.11
C ASP A 115 -5.31 -12.58 18.01
N PRO A 116 -4.71 -12.60 16.80
CA PRO A 116 -5.17 -13.48 15.74
C PRO A 116 -4.85 -14.96 16.04
N THR A 117 -5.37 -15.88 15.22
CA THR A 117 -4.89 -17.26 15.29
C THR A 117 -3.42 -17.34 14.88
N TRP A 118 -2.70 -18.33 15.41
CA TRP A 118 -1.29 -18.55 15.07
C TRP A 118 -1.03 -18.61 13.56
N GLY A 119 -2.00 -19.12 12.77
CA GLY A 119 -1.87 -19.24 11.33
C GLY A 119 -1.86 -17.87 10.64
N LEU A 120 -2.73 -16.96 11.07
CA LEU A 120 -2.77 -15.58 10.59
C LEU A 120 -1.51 -14.81 11.00
N ASP A 121 -1.16 -14.86 12.29
CA ASP A 121 0.07 -14.27 12.85
C ASP A 121 1.32 -14.81 12.13
N ARG A 122 1.33 -16.11 11.80
CA ARG A 122 2.49 -16.69 11.13
C ARG A 122 2.66 -16.19 9.70
N ILE A 123 1.58 -15.97 8.96
CA ILE A 123 1.67 -15.66 7.52
C ILE A 123 1.90 -14.19 7.24
N ASP A 124 1.80 -13.27 8.20
CA ASP A 124 2.04 -11.85 7.93
C ASP A 124 3.45 -11.40 8.36
N GLN A 125 4.20 -12.20 9.13
CA GLN A 125 5.56 -11.89 9.54
C GLN A 125 6.65 -12.80 8.95
N ALA A 126 7.89 -12.29 8.91
CA ALA A 126 9.04 -13.01 8.37
C ALA A 126 9.68 -13.98 9.39
N ALA A 127 10.00 -13.46 10.58
CA ALA A 127 10.75 -14.15 11.61
C ALA A 127 9.85 -14.49 12.81
N ARG A 128 10.25 -15.45 13.63
CA ARG A 128 9.68 -15.71 14.95
C ARG A 128 10.39 -14.86 16.01
N PRO A 129 9.83 -14.65 17.21
CA PRO A 129 8.54 -15.15 17.72
C PRO A 129 7.32 -14.46 17.07
N LEU A 130 6.15 -15.09 17.18
CA LEU A 130 4.84 -14.51 16.80
C LEU A 130 4.57 -13.25 17.62
N ASP A 131 4.04 -12.20 17.00
CA ASP A 131 3.91 -10.87 17.62
C ASP A 131 2.49 -10.56 18.13
N GLY A 132 1.55 -11.48 17.94
CA GLY A 132 0.16 -11.33 18.37
C GLY A 132 -0.64 -10.39 17.47
N ARG A 133 -0.19 -10.13 16.25
CA ARG A 133 -0.83 -9.22 15.30
C ARG A 133 -1.00 -9.88 13.94
N TYR A 134 -2.03 -9.46 13.23
CA TYR A 134 -2.25 -9.82 11.84
C TYR A 134 -2.58 -8.57 11.04
N THR A 135 -1.63 -8.12 10.23
CA THR A 135 -1.74 -6.93 9.39
C THR A 135 -2.01 -7.32 7.94
N TYR A 136 -3.04 -6.72 7.36
CA TYR A 136 -3.48 -7.00 6.01
C TYR A 136 -3.87 -5.70 5.28
N PRO A 137 -3.88 -5.69 3.93
CA PRO A 137 -4.29 -4.51 3.17
C PRO A 137 -5.74 -4.10 3.46
N ASP A 138 -6.05 -2.79 3.42
CA ASP A 138 -7.40 -2.26 3.70
C ASP A 138 -8.48 -2.78 2.74
N THR A 139 -8.09 -3.17 1.53
CA THR A 139 -9.00 -3.83 0.59
C THR A 139 -9.53 -5.12 1.22
N ALA A 140 -8.68 -5.85 1.96
CA ALA A 140 -8.96 -7.13 2.60
C ALA A 140 -9.67 -8.13 1.68
N GLY A 141 -9.35 -8.11 0.38
CA GLY A 141 -9.99 -8.93 -0.65
C GLY A 141 -11.36 -8.46 -1.13
N ARG A 142 -11.78 -7.23 -0.80
CA ARG A 142 -13.04 -6.64 -1.28
C ARG A 142 -13.10 -6.66 -2.80
N GLY A 143 -14.24 -7.13 -3.34
CA GLY A 143 -14.47 -7.24 -4.78
C GLY A 143 -14.03 -8.57 -5.39
N VAL A 144 -13.34 -9.43 -4.64
CA VAL A 144 -12.93 -10.77 -5.09
C VAL A 144 -13.97 -11.80 -4.70
N ARG A 145 -14.30 -12.72 -5.63
CA ARG A 145 -15.11 -13.91 -5.35
C ARG A 145 -14.23 -15.12 -5.12
N VAL A 146 -14.43 -15.82 -4.01
CA VAL A 146 -13.73 -17.08 -3.72
C VAL A 146 -14.74 -18.22 -3.74
N TYR A 147 -14.62 -19.08 -4.74
CA TYR A 147 -15.41 -20.30 -4.88
C TYR A 147 -14.82 -21.38 -3.97
N VAL A 148 -15.64 -21.88 -3.06
CA VAL A 148 -15.28 -22.96 -2.13
C VAL A 148 -15.97 -24.22 -2.61
N LEU A 149 -15.23 -25.04 -3.38
CA LEU A 149 -15.69 -26.35 -3.87
C LEU A 149 -15.48 -27.41 -2.78
N ASP A 150 -16.53 -27.75 -2.03
CA ASP A 150 -16.41 -28.51 -0.78
C ASP A 150 -17.75 -29.16 -0.33
N THR A 151 -17.94 -29.45 0.97
CA THR A 151 -19.15 -30.02 1.60
C THR A 151 -20.33 -29.04 1.72
N GLY A 152 -20.15 -27.80 1.24
CA GLY A 152 -21.07 -26.67 1.43
C GLY A 152 -20.51 -25.63 2.41
N VAL A 153 -21.23 -24.53 2.62
CA VAL A 153 -20.89 -23.50 3.61
C VAL A 153 -22.16 -23.07 4.36
N THR A 154 -22.14 -23.16 5.68
CA THR A 154 -23.23 -22.64 6.50
C THR A 154 -23.17 -21.11 6.56
N ALA A 155 -24.30 -20.45 6.32
CA ALA A 155 -24.43 -19.01 6.49
C ALA A 155 -24.29 -18.63 7.98
N LEU A 156 -23.18 -17.95 8.31
CA LEU A 156 -22.85 -17.54 9.67
C LEU A 156 -22.62 -16.02 9.76
N PRO A 157 -22.92 -15.38 10.91
CA PRO A 157 -22.67 -13.94 11.11
C PRO A 157 -21.22 -13.51 10.87
N GLU A 158 -20.26 -14.41 11.12
CA GLU A 158 -18.83 -14.23 10.85
C GLU A 158 -18.50 -13.95 9.37
N LEU A 159 -19.37 -14.35 8.44
CA LEU A 159 -19.24 -14.03 7.02
C LEU A 159 -19.85 -12.67 6.66
N GLY A 160 -20.58 -12.02 7.59
CA GLY A 160 -21.00 -10.62 7.48
C GLY A 160 -21.78 -10.26 6.21
N GLY A 161 -22.62 -11.17 5.72
CA GLY A 161 -23.37 -11.00 4.46
C GLY A 161 -22.55 -11.22 3.18
N ARG A 162 -21.30 -11.67 3.29
CA ARG A 162 -20.39 -11.95 2.16
C ARG A 162 -20.49 -13.39 1.65
N LEU A 163 -21.56 -14.10 1.99
CA LEU A 163 -21.90 -15.38 1.37
C LEU A 163 -22.84 -15.13 0.20
N ALA A 164 -22.34 -15.26 -1.02
CA ALA A 164 -23.12 -15.11 -2.24
C ALA A 164 -23.92 -16.39 -2.55
N PRO A 165 -24.95 -16.31 -3.42
CA PRO A 165 -25.63 -17.50 -3.93
C PRO A 165 -24.63 -18.46 -4.60
N GLY A 166 -24.74 -19.73 -4.25
CA GLY A 166 -23.93 -20.82 -4.79
C GLY A 166 -24.79 -21.94 -5.37
N ALA A 167 -24.19 -23.10 -5.61
CA ALA A 167 -24.89 -24.26 -6.18
C ALA A 167 -24.47 -25.57 -5.51
N ASP A 168 -25.41 -26.52 -5.49
CA ASP A 168 -25.24 -27.88 -4.98
C ASP A 168 -25.31 -28.86 -6.15
N PHE A 169 -24.26 -29.64 -6.31
CA PHE A 169 -24.09 -30.64 -7.37
C PHE A 169 -24.18 -32.07 -6.83
N THR A 170 -24.39 -32.22 -5.53
CA THR A 170 -24.56 -33.55 -4.95
C THR A 170 -25.97 -34.07 -5.20
N ASP A 171 -26.10 -35.35 -5.58
CA ASP A 171 -27.41 -36.02 -5.72
C ASP A 171 -27.91 -36.63 -4.39
N ASP A 172 -27.61 -35.96 -3.26
CA ASP A 172 -27.98 -36.44 -1.92
C ASP A 172 -29.39 -35.99 -1.48
N GLY A 173 -30.12 -35.31 -2.38
CA GLY A 173 -31.48 -34.86 -2.19
C GLY A 173 -31.65 -33.60 -1.35
N ARG A 174 -30.58 -33.00 -0.80
CA ARG A 174 -30.70 -31.79 0.05
C ARG A 174 -30.93 -30.52 -0.74
N ARG A 175 -30.38 -30.43 -1.97
CA ARG A 175 -30.54 -29.29 -2.90
C ARG A 175 -30.24 -27.95 -2.24
N THR A 176 -29.15 -27.88 -1.49
CA THR A 176 -28.74 -26.70 -0.71
C THR A 176 -27.24 -26.63 -0.60
N THR A 177 -26.70 -25.42 -0.58
CA THR A 177 -25.27 -25.19 -0.32
C THR A 177 -24.92 -25.18 1.16
N THR A 178 -25.90 -25.40 2.06
CA THR A 178 -25.67 -25.44 3.51
C THR A 178 -24.83 -26.66 3.88
N ASP A 179 -23.74 -26.41 4.60
CA ASP A 179 -22.81 -27.46 5.03
C ASP A 179 -23.45 -28.41 6.06
N CYS A 180 -23.27 -29.70 5.85
CA CYS A 180 -23.74 -30.75 6.75
C CYS A 180 -22.62 -31.61 7.33
N GLN A 181 -21.36 -31.31 6.98
CA GLN A 181 -20.19 -32.05 7.43
C GLN A 181 -19.27 -31.15 8.28
N GLY A 182 -19.02 -29.92 7.80
CA GLY A 182 -18.27 -28.89 8.51
C GLY A 182 -16.98 -28.43 7.83
N HIS A 183 -16.44 -29.22 6.92
CA HIS A 183 -15.17 -28.98 6.25
C HIS A 183 -15.22 -27.71 5.40
N GLY A 184 -16.23 -27.57 4.54
CA GLY A 184 -16.39 -26.38 3.70
C GLY A 184 -16.62 -25.10 4.49
N THR A 185 -17.34 -25.16 5.61
CA THR A 185 -17.50 -24.01 6.52
C THR A 185 -16.19 -23.63 7.21
N HIS A 186 -15.36 -24.60 7.61
CA HIS A 186 -14.03 -24.35 8.17
C HIS A 186 -13.12 -23.69 7.14
N VAL A 187 -13.09 -24.22 5.90
CA VAL A 187 -12.34 -23.67 4.76
C VAL A 187 -12.78 -22.23 4.46
N ALA A 188 -14.08 -21.99 4.28
CA ALA A 188 -14.63 -20.66 4.03
C ALA A 188 -14.30 -19.67 5.18
N GLY A 189 -14.33 -20.14 6.42
CA GLY A 189 -13.96 -19.35 7.59
C GLY A 189 -12.50 -18.90 7.56
N THR A 190 -11.58 -19.79 7.19
CA THR A 190 -10.15 -19.50 7.08
C THR A 190 -9.86 -18.51 5.94
N ILE A 191 -10.69 -18.54 4.88
CA ILE A 191 -10.57 -17.61 3.76
C ILE A 191 -11.06 -16.20 4.14
N ALA A 192 -12.30 -16.05 4.64
CA ALA A 192 -12.96 -14.74 4.65
C ALA A 192 -13.82 -14.39 5.90
N SER A 193 -13.76 -15.18 6.97
CA SER A 193 -14.43 -14.79 8.23
C SER A 193 -13.80 -13.54 8.85
N GLN A 194 -14.54 -12.87 9.73
CA GLN A 194 -14.02 -11.69 10.44
C GLN A 194 -12.89 -12.08 11.37
N THR A 195 -13.05 -13.17 12.12
CA THR A 195 -12.11 -13.58 13.16
C THR A 195 -10.94 -14.41 12.63
N TYR A 196 -11.21 -15.38 11.75
CA TYR A 196 -10.23 -16.38 11.29
C TYR A 196 -9.76 -16.15 9.84
N GLY A 197 -10.43 -15.25 9.11
CA GLY A 197 -10.19 -15.06 7.68
C GLY A 197 -8.91 -14.29 7.37
N VAL A 198 -8.19 -14.77 6.35
CA VAL A 198 -7.08 -14.05 5.72
C VAL A 198 -7.59 -12.83 4.93
N ALA A 199 -8.58 -13.03 4.04
CA ALA A 199 -9.20 -11.99 3.23
C ALA A 199 -10.58 -11.59 3.77
N LYS A 200 -10.58 -10.83 4.88
CA LYS A 200 -11.78 -10.55 5.70
C LYS A 200 -12.95 -9.86 4.97
N ARG A 201 -12.73 -9.29 3.78
CA ARG A 201 -13.75 -8.63 2.95
C ARG A 201 -14.01 -9.33 1.61
N ALA A 202 -13.41 -10.49 1.35
CA ALA A 202 -13.72 -11.30 0.17
C ALA A 202 -15.13 -11.91 0.24
N THR A 203 -15.72 -12.17 -0.92
CA THR A 203 -17.05 -12.81 -1.05
C THR A 203 -16.89 -14.31 -1.25
N ILE A 204 -17.50 -15.13 -0.40
CA ILE A 204 -17.52 -16.59 -0.54
C ILE A 204 -18.68 -16.99 -1.45
N VAL A 205 -18.41 -17.86 -2.42
CA VAL A 205 -19.41 -18.57 -3.24
C VAL A 205 -19.36 -20.05 -2.88
N PRO A 206 -20.36 -20.60 -2.18
CA PRO A 206 -20.33 -21.99 -1.77
C PRO A 206 -20.70 -22.90 -2.94
N VAL A 207 -19.84 -23.89 -3.24
CA VAL A 207 -20.10 -24.86 -4.30
C VAL A 207 -20.00 -26.25 -3.70
N ARG A 208 -21.16 -26.87 -3.51
CA ARG A 208 -21.24 -28.14 -2.79
C ARG A 208 -21.09 -29.29 -3.77
N VAL A 209 -20.01 -30.05 -3.61
CA VAL A 209 -19.63 -31.22 -4.43
C VAL A 209 -19.34 -32.45 -3.57
N LEU A 210 -19.40 -32.31 -2.23
CA LEU A 210 -19.25 -33.42 -1.29
C LEU A 210 -20.51 -33.56 -0.42
N GLY A 211 -20.94 -34.80 -0.22
CA GLY A 211 -22.02 -35.19 0.67
C GLY A 211 -21.67 -35.03 2.14
N CYS A 212 -22.62 -35.34 3.03
CA CYS A 212 -22.44 -35.21 4.47
C CYS A 212 -21.43 -36.22 5.07
N ASP A 213 -21.04 -37.24 4.30
CA ASP A 213 -19.95 -38.17 4.64
C ASP A 213 -18.57 -37.65 4.17
N GLY A 214 -18.52 -36.47 3.55
CA GLY A 214 -17.29 -35.85 3.04
C GLY A 214 -16.81 -36.46 1.72
N ARG A 215 -17.65 -37.22 1.00
CA ARG A 215 -17.32 -37.84 -0.28
C ARG A 215 -18.16 -37.27 -1.40
N GLY A 216 -17.65 -37.35 -2.62
CA GLY A 216 -18.34 -36.93 -3.83
C GLY A 216 -17.72 -37.58 -5.05
N GLU A 217 -18.34 -37.36 -6.21
CA GLU A 217 -17.89 -37.93 -7.47
C GLU A 217 -17.16 -36.87 -8.32
N THR A 218 -16.19 -37.30 -9.12
CA THR A 218 -15.48 -36.40 -10.05
C THR A 218 -16.45 -35.69 -11.00
N THR A 219 -17.55 -36.34 -11.36
CA THR A 219 -18.61 -35.78 -12.21
C THR A 219 -19.22 -34.52 -11.58
N ASP A 220 -19.49 -34.54 -10.27
CA ASP A 220 -20.04 -33.39 -9.54
C ASP A 220 -19.06 -32.21 -9.58
N VAL A 221 -17.76 -32.50 -9.51
CA VAL A 221 -16.70 -31.49 -9.62
C VAL A 221 -16.60 -30.90 -11.02
N HIS A 222 -16.79 -31.70 -12.07
CA HIS A 222 -16.83 -31.19 -13.46
C HIS A 222 -18.05 -30.30 -13.69
N GLU A 223 -19.24 -30.75 -13.28
CA GLU A 223 -20.47 -29.96 -13.39
C GLU A 223 -20.37 -28.64 -12.63
N ALA A 224 -19.76 -28.68 -11.45
CA ALA A 224 -19.49 -27.49 -10.65
C ALA A 224 -18.56 -26.50 -11.37
N ILE A 225 -17.47 -26.97 -11.98
CA ILE A 225 -16.56 -26.09 -12.72
C ILE A 225 -17.23 -25.52 -13.97
N ASP A 226 -18.00 -26.32 -14.71
CA ASP A 226 -18.76 -25.83 -15.87
C ASP A 226 -19.78 -24.75 -15.47
N TRP A 227 -20.47 -24.93 -14.33
CA TRP A 227 -21.35 -23.91 -13.78
C TRP A 227 -20.61 -22.64 -13.39
N ILE A 228 -19.42 -22.74 -12.78
CA ILE A 228 -18.58 -21.57 -12.47
C ILE A 228 -18.21 -20.84 -13.75
N LEU A 229 -17.72 -21.54 -14.78
CA LEU A 229 -17.36 -20.94 -16.07
C LEU A 229 -18.54 -20.21 -16.72
N ALA A 230 -19.76 -20.75 -16.58
CA ALA A 230 -20.96 -20.16 -17.14
C ALA A 230 -21.52 -18.97 -16.33
N THR A 231 -21.28 -18.92 -15.02
CA THR A 231 -21.93 -17.97 -14.11
C THR A 231 -20.99 -16.95 -13.47
N HIS A 232 -19.68 -17.12 -13.63
CA HIS A 232 -18.68 -16.18 -13.14
C HIS A 232 -18.85 -14.83 -13.83
N PRO A 233 -19.09 -13.72 -13.11
CA PRO A 233 -19.34 -12.44 -13.74
C PRO A 233 -18.07 -11.91 -14.42
N ALA A 234 -18.21 -11.52 -15.70
CA ALA A 234 -17.11 -10.95 -16.46
C ALA A 234 -16.47 -9.75 -15.73
N GLY A 235 -15.13 -9.72 -15.70
CA GLY A 235 -14.35 -8.65 -15.07
C GLY A 235 -14.31 -8.69 -13.54
N THR A 236 -14.86 -9.72 -12.88
CA THR A 236 -14.73 -9.91 -11.44
C THR A 236 -13.50 -10.78 -11.14
N PRO A 237 -12.57 -10.37 -10.27
CA PRO A 237 -11.47 -11.24 -9.87
C PRO A 237 -11.99 -12.46 -9.11
N GLY A 238 -11.42 -13.64 -9.36
CA GLY A 238 -11.89 -14.87 -8.75
C GLY A 238 -10.79 -15.84 -8.34
N VAL A 239 -11.02 -16.50 -7.22
CA VAL A 239 -10.20 -17.61 -6.71
C VAL A 239 -11.08 -18.85 -6.62
N LEU A 240 -10.57 -20.00 -7.03
CA LEU A 240 -11.22 -21.29 -6.87
C LEU A 240 -10.38 -22.13 -5.90
N ASN A 241 -10.92 -22.43 -4.72
CA ASN A 241 -10.29 -23.26 -3.72
C ASN A 241 -10.85 -24.68 -3.76
N LEU A 242 -10.00 -25.67 -4.03
CA LEU A 242 -10.32 -27.10 -3.93
C LEU A 242 -9.51 -27.71 -2.79
N SER A 243 -10.11 -27.79 -1.61
CA SER A 243 -9.54 -28.49 -0.45
C SER A 243 -9.89 -29.99 -0.48
N ILE A 244 -9.98 -30.55 -1.68
CA ILE A 244 -10.39 -31.93 -1.99
C ILE A 244 -9.32 -32.58 -2.87
N GLY A 245 -9.19 -33.90 -2.80
CA GLY A 245 -8.21 -34.63 -3.59
C GLY A 245 -8.43 -36.14 -3.53
N GLY A 246 -7.85 -36.84 -4.51
CA GLY A 246 -7.82 -38.28 -4.62
C GLY A 246 -6.40 -38.81 -4.72
N THR A 247 -6.23 -40.09 -4.38
CA THR A 247 -4.93 -40.77 -4.38
C THR A 247 -4.40 -41.11 -5.77
N ASP A 248 -5.27 -41.09 -6.78
CA ASP A 248 -4.95 -41.45 -8.16
C ASP A 248 -5.05 -40.25 -9.12
N PRO A 249 -4.33 -40.28 -10.27
CA PRO A 249 -4.47 -39.28 -11.32
C PRO A 249 -5.88 -39.25 -11.93
N ASP A 250 -6.46 -38.05 -12.06
CA ASP A 250 -7.77 -37.83 -12.66
C ASP A 250 -7.67 -36.78 -13.79
N LEU A 251 -7.44 -37.25 -15.01
CA LEU A 251 -7.23 -36.38 -16.17
C LEU A 251 -8.43 -35.47 -16.46
N GLY A 252 -9.65 -35.90 -16.12
CA GLY A 252 -10.84 -35.09 -16.31
C GLY A 252 -10.83 -33.91 -15.36
N LEU A 253 -10.61 -34.16 -14.06
CA LEU A 253 -10.52 -33.11 -13.05
C LEU A 253 -9.40 -32.11 -13.37
N GLU A 254 -8.24 -32.63 -13.78
CA GLU A 254 -7.12 -31.79 -14.18
C GLU A 254 -7.49 -30.87 -15.37
N GLN A 255 -8.19 -31.38 -16.38
CA GLN A 255 -8.63 -30.58 -17.52
C GLN A 255 -9.65 -29.51 -17.13
N ALA A 256 -10.57 -29.82 -16.21
CA ALA A 256 -11.53 -28.85 -15.69
C ALA A 256 -10.82 -27.70 -14.96
N ILE A 257 -9.82 -28.01 -14.13
CA ILE A 257 -9.00 -26.99 -13.46
C ILE A 257 -8.25 -26.12 -14.47
N ARG A 258 -7.62 -26.73 -15.49
CA ARG A 258 -6.94 -25.96 -16.55
C ARG A 258 -7.89 -25.04 -17.31
N ARG A 259 -9.16 -25.44 -17.50
CA ARG A 259 -10.21 -24.59 -18.08
C ARG A 259 -10.57 -23.43 -17.16
N ALA A 260 -10.74 -23.66 -15.86
CA ALA A 260 -10.99 -22.59 -14.89
C ALA A 260 -9.91 -21.50 -14.93
N VAL A 261 -8.64 -21.90 -15.00
CA VAL A 261 -7.49 -20.97 -15.13
C VAL A 261 -7.51 -20.24 -16.47
N ARG A 262 -7.62 -20.98 -17.58
CA ARG A 262 -7.46 -20.42 -18.93
C ARG A 262 -8.67 -19.60 -19.40
N ASP A 263 -9.88 -20.11 -19.19
CA ASP A 263 -11.09 -19.60 -19.83
C ASP A 263 -11.79 -18.55 -18.94
N ALA A 264 -11.72 -18.69 -17.61
CA ALA A 264 -12.29 -17.72 -16.65
C ALA A 264 -11.24 -16.86 -15.93
N GLY A 265 -9.94 -17.14 -16.11
CA GLY A 265 -8.88 -16.37 -15.45
C GLY A 265 -8.85 -16.55 -13.94
N LEU A 266 -9.43 -17.63 -13.41
CA LEU A 266 -9.49 -17.89 -11.97
C LEU A 266 -8.12 -18.35 -11.44
N THR A 267 -7.68 -17.80 -10.32
CA THR A 267 -6.57 -18.39 -9.57
C THR A 267 -7.07 -19.65 -8.88
N VAL A 268 -6.51 -20.80 -9.22
CA VAL A 268 -6.90 -22.08 -8.60
C VAL A 268 -5.89 -22.46 -7.52
N VAL A 269 -6.40 -22.82 -6.34
CA VAL A 269 -5.62 -23.26 -5.18
C VAL A 269 -6.10 -24.65 -4.77
N VAL A 270 -5.15 -25.59 -4.63
CA VAL A 270 -5.44 -26.99 -4.34
C VAL A 270 -4.64 -27.51 -3.15
N ALA A 271 -5.21 -28.43 -2.38
CA ALA A 271 -4.49 -29.15 -1.34
C ALA A 271 -3.48 -30.15 -1.95
N ALA A 272 -2.29 -30.27 -1.37
CA ALA A 272 -1.29 -31.23 -1.83
C ALA A 272 -1.68 -32.71 -1.55
N GLY A 273 -2.55 -32.96 -0.57
CA GLY A 273 -2.94 -34.29 -0.08
C GLY A 273 -2.26 -34.67 1.24
N ASN A 274 -2.77 -35.71 1.90
CA ASN A 274 -2.47 -36.02 3.31
C ASN A 274 -1.88 -37.42 3.53
N GLU A 275 -1.37 -38.06 2.47
CA GLU A 275 -0.90 -39.45 2.44
C GLU A 275 0.61 -39.59 2.65
N ASN A 276 1.30 -38.49 2.99
CA ASN A 276 2.75 -38.40 3.11
C ASN A 276 3.52 -38.93 1.89
N THR A 277 2.96 -38.74 0.69
CA THR A 277 3.49 -39.23 -0.60
C THR A 277 3.93 -38.09 -1.52
N ASP A 278 4.48 -38.44 -2.68
CA ASP A 278 4.81 -37.48 -3.73
C ASP A 278 3.53 -36.94 -4.38
N ALA A 279 3.30 -35.63 -4.27
CA ALA A 279 2.14 -34.91 -4.79
C ALA A 279 1.97 -35.08 -6.31
N ALA A 280 3.04 -35.42 -7.05
CA ALA A 280 2.96 -35.74 -8.47
C ALA A 280 2.11 -37.00 -8.79
N ARG A 281 1.80 -37.82 -7.78
CA ARG A 281 1.01 -39.04 -7.92
C ARG A 281 -0.49 -38.84 -7.66
N THR A 282 -0.87 -37.71 -7.08
CA THR A 282 -2.24 -37.43 -6.64
C THR A 282 -2.88 -36.32 -7.48
N SER A 283 -4.21 -36.34 -7.62
CA SER A 283 -4.96 -35.25 -8.26
C SER A 283 -5.89 -34.57 -7.25
N PRO A 284 -6.06 -33.24 -7.33
CA PRO A 284 -5.55 -32.33 -8.37
C PRO A 284 -4.13 -31.78 -8.17
N ALA A 285 -3.40 -32.20 -7.13
CA ALA A 285 -2.10 -31.65 -6.73
C ALA A 285 -0.99 -31.67 -7.83
N ARG A 286 -1.15 -32.46 -8.89
CA ARG A 286 -0.19 -32.54 -10.00
C ARG A 286 -0.40 -31.52 -11.13
N VAL A 287 -1.46 -30.71 -11.07
CA VAL A 287 -1.79 -29.70 -12.09
C VAL A 287 -0.87 -28.47 -11.96
N ASP A 288 -0.02 -28.23 -12.95
CA ASP A 288 0.97 -27.14 -12.93
C ASP A 288 0.35 -25.74 -12.94
N GLU A 289 -0.87 -25.61 -13.47
CA GLU A 289 -1.57 -24.33 -13.53
C GLU A 289 -2.24 -23.93 -12.20
N ALA A 290 -2.30 -24.83 -11.21
CA ALA A 290 -2.88 -24.59 -9.89
C ALA A 290 -1.79 -24.41 -8.83
N LEU A 291 -2.06 -23.57 -7.83
CA LEU A 291 -1.22 -23.43 -6.64
C LEU A 291 -1.44 -24.61 -5.70
N THR A 292 -0.49 -25.53 -5.64
CA THR A 292 -0.53 -26.72 -4.80
C THR A 292 0.10 -26.46 -3.44
N VAL A 293 -0.69 -26.66 -2.38
CA VAL A 293 -0.37 -26.19 -1.03
C VAL A 293 -0.09 -27.32 -0.06
N GLY A 294 1.14 -27.37 0.46
CA GLY A 294 1.53 -28.24 1.56
C GLY A 294 1.14 -27.69 2.94
N ALA A 295 1.02 -28.57 3.94
CA ALA A 295 0.70 -28.19 5.32
C ALA A 295 1.96 -28.05 6.18
N SER A 296 2.03 -26.94 6.92
CA SER A 296 3.08 -26.65 7.89
C SER A 296 2.54 -26.61 9.32
N THR A 297 3.45 -26.77 10.28
CA THR A 297 3.16 -26.69 11.72
C THR A 297 3.54 -25.33 12.31
N ARG A 298 3.11 -25.10 13.55
CA ARG A 298 3.59 -24.02 14.42
C ARG A 298 5.10 -24.02 14.66
N ALA A 299 5.89 -24.98 14.16
CA ALA A 299 7.35 -25.01 14.27
C ALA A 299 8.09 -24.73 12.95
N ASP A 300 7.39 -24.27 11.90
CA ASP A 300 7.94 -24.12 10.55
C ASP A 300 8.52 -25.44 10.02
N THR A 301 7.83 -26.53 10.30
CA THR A 301 8.10 -27.85 9.71
C THR A 301 6.94 -28.28 8.83
N ARG A 302 7.21 -29.11 7.83
CA ARG A 302 6.13 -29.85 7.14
C ARG A 302 5.37 -30.70 8.17
N TRP A 303 4.05 -30.68 8.10
CA TRP A 303 3.21 -31.54 8.93
C TRP A 303 3.39 -33.01 8.52
N VAL A 304 3.83 -33.84 9.47
CA VAL A 304 3.97 -35.30 9.36
C VAL A 304 3.48 -35.88 10.67
N GLU A 305 2.52 -36.80 10.60
CA GLU A 305 2.01 -37.52 11.77
C GLU A 305 2.67 -38.89 11.88
N ASP A 306 2.72 -39.64 10.76
CA ASP A 306 3.39 -40.93 10.66
C ASP A 306 3.84 -41.23 9.21
N ALA A 307 4.24 -42.48 8.93
CA ALA A 307 4.72 -42.88 7.62
C ALA A 307 3.68 -42.80 6.49
N GLY A 308 2.39 -42.96 6.80
CA GLY A 308 1.28 -42.93 5.83
C GLY A 308 0.37 -41.69 5.97
N ARG A 309 0.62 -40.83 6.96
CA ARG A 309 -0.20 -39.65 7.22
C ARG A 309 0.66 -38.40 7.42
N GLY A 310 0.45 -37.42 6.56
CA GLY A 310 1.18 -36.16 6.57
C GLY A 310 1.02 -35.41 5.25
N SER A 311 1.43 -34.14 5.21
CA SER A 311 1.39 -33.36 3.98
C SER A 311 2.16 -34.08 2.86
N ASN A 312 1.55 -34.23 1.69
CA ASN A 312 2.30 -34.64 0.51
C ASN A 312 3.43 -33.65 0.22
N TRP A 313 4.44 -34.15 -0.48
CA TRP A 313 5.71 -33.47 -0.74
C TRP A 313 6.10 -33.63 -2.21
N GLY A 314 7.18 -33.01 -2.64
CA GLY A 314 7.71 -33.15 -3.99
C GLY A 314 7.66 -31.86 -4.80
N PRO A 315 8.20 -31.89 -6.03
CA PRO A 315 8.36 -30.71 -6.89
C PRO A 315 7.03 -30.11 -7.37
N LYS A 316 5.90 -30.79 -7.15
CA LYS A 316 4.56 -30.29 -7.46
C LYS A 316 3.95 -29.44 -6.35
N VAL A 317 4.56 -29.41 -5.16
CA VAL A 317 4.17 -28.45 -4.13
C VAL A 317 4.76 -27.09 -4.47
N ASP A 318 3.96 -26.04 -4.54
CA ASP A 318 4.43 -24.68 -4.86
C ASP A 318 4.88 -23.92 -3.60
N LEU A 319 4.13 -24.10 -2.51
CA LEU A 319 4.41 -23.51 -1.21
C LEU A 319 3.68 -24.28 -0.10
N PHE A 320 4.05 -24.00 1.15
CA PHE A 320 3.35 -24.46 2.34
C PHE A 320 2.60 -23.32 3.00
N ALA A 321 1.56 -23.64 3.77
CA ALA A 321 0.86 -22.69 4.62
C ALA A 321 0.49 -23.35 5.96
N PRO A 322 0.03 -22.59 6.98
CA PRO A 322 -0.42 -23.16 8.24
C PRO A 322 -1.47 -24.25 8.04
N GLY A 323 -1.19 -25.46 8.49
CA GLY A 323 -2.04 -26.62 8.23
C GLY A 323 -2.21 -27.58 9.39
N ALA A 324 -1.51 -27.41 10.51
CA ALA A 324 -1.72 -28.21 11.73
C ALA A 324 -2.42 -27.38 12.81
N GLU A 325 -3.50 -27.92 13.40
CA GLU A 325 -4.27 -27.25 14.46
C GLU A 325 -4.75 -25.85 14.05
N VAL A 326 -5.34 -25.75 12.86
CA VAL A 326 -5.92 -24.50 12.34
C VAL A 326 -7.33 -24.34 12.87
N HIS A 327 -7.58 -23.23 13.55
CA HIS A 327 -8.87 -22.87 14.12
C HIS A 327 -9.69 -22.02 13.15
N SER A 328 -10.96 -22.38 12.95
CA SER A 328 -11.92 -21.67 12.09
C SER A 328 -13.36 -21.90 12.55
N LEU A 329 -14.33 -21.51 11.71
CA LEU A 329 -15.77 -21.59 11.97
C LEU A 329 -16.27 -23.03 12.13
N HIS A 330 -17.21 -23.22 13.07
CA HIS A 330 -17.94 -24.47 13.26
C HIS A 330 -19.33 -24.41 12.59
N HIS A 331 -19.63 -25.35 11.70
CA HIS A 331 -20.86 -25.32 10.88
C HIS A 331 -22.18 -25.47 11.66
N ALA A 332 -22.22 -26.32 12.69
CA ALA A 332 -23.45 -26.63 13.44
C ALA A 332 -23.62 -25.84 14.74
N ALA A 333 -22.64 -25.00 15.12
CA ALA A 333 -22.64 -24.30 16.39
C ALA A 333 -22.09 -22.88 16.20
N PRO A 334 -22.92 -21.93 15.75
CA PRO A 334 -22.51 -20.54 15.56
C PRO A 334 -21.80 -19.97 16.78
N GLY A 335 -20.67 -19.30 16.58
CA GLY A 335 -19.83 -18.76 17.65
C GLY A 335 -18.89 -19.77 18.32
N ARG A 336 -18.91 -21.05 17.94
CA ARG A 336 -17.90 -22.04 18.34
C ARG A 336 -16.81 -22.18 17.28
N THR A 337 -15.64 -22.60 17.74
CA THR A 337 -14.46 -22.85 16.91
C THR A 337 -14.32 -24.34 16.59
N ALA A 338 -13.92 -24.65 15.36
CA ALA A 338 -13.48 -25.98 14.94
C ALA A 338 -11.98 -25.96 14.64
N ALA A 339 -11.27 -27.03 15.01
CA ALA A 339 -9.85 -27.21 14.70
C ALA A 339 -9.69 -28.26 13.59
N MET A 340 -8.82 -28.00 12.61
CA MET A 340 -8.53 -28.91 11.50
C MET A 340 -7.03 -29.01 11.27
N THR A 341 -6.58 -30.22 10.94
CA THR A 341 -5.20 -30.53 10.57
C THR A 341 -5.18 -31.22 9.21
N GLY A 342 -4.39 -30.69 8.28
CA GLY A 342 -4.19 -31.22 6.94
C GLY A 342 -3.91 -30.13 5.89
N THR A 343 -3.59 -30.55 4.69
CA THR A 343 -3.40 -29.65 3.53
C THR A 343 -4.69 -28.91 3.17
N SER A 344 -5.86 -29.49 3.48
CA SER A 344 -7.17 -28.82 3.37
C SER A 344 -7.34 -27.61 4.29
N ALA A 345 -6.57 -27.54 5.39
CA ALA A 345 -6.51 -26.36 6.26
C ALA A 345 -5.46 -25.34 5.79
N ALA A 346 -4.46 -25.79 5.03
CA ALA A 346 -3.40 -24.95 4.47
C ALA A 346 -3.85 -24.22 3.19
N ALA A 347 -4.48 -24.92 2.25
CA ALA A 347 -5.01 -24.36 1.00
C ALA A 347 -5.84 -23.07 1.18
N PRO A 348 -6.80 -22.99 2.12
CA PRO A 348 -7.59 -21.76 2.30
C PRO A 348 -6.79 -20.54 2.75
N HIS A 349 -5.63 -20.71 3.41
CA HIS A 349 -4.76 -19.57 3.71
C HIS A 349 -4.19 -18.97 2.43
N VAL A 350 -3.77 -19.82 1.48
CA VAL A 350 -3.25 -19.39 0.18
C VAL A 350 -4.38 -18.81 -0.69
N ALA A 351 -5.57 -19.41 -0.67
CA ALA A 351 -6.74 -18.85 -1.36
C ALA A 351 -7.12 -17.45 -0.83
N GLY A 352 -7.06 -17.27 0.49
CA GLY A 352 -7.22 -15.95 1.12
C GLY A 352 -6.12 -14.97 0.70
N ALA A 353 -4.85 -15.39 0.69
CA ALA A 353 -3.74 -14.53 0.25
C ALA A 353 -3.87 -14.13 -1.24
N ALA A 354 -4.30 -15.05 -2.10
CA ALA A 354 -4.63 -14.76 -3.50
C ALA A 354 -5.76 -13.73 -3.59
N ALA A 355 -6.80 -13.84 -2.75
CA ALA A 355 -7.88 -12.86 -2.70
C ALA A 355 -7.42 -11.49 -2.18
N LEU A 356 -6.50 -11.43 -1.21
CA LEU A 356 -5.88 -10.15 -0.79
C LEU A 356 -5.17 -9.48 -1.96
N HIS A 357 -4.33 -10.23 -2.68
CA HIS A 357 -3.59 -9.71 -3.83
C HIS A 357 -4.52 -9.23 -4.95
N LEU A 358 -5.53 -10.02 -5.31
CA LEU A 358 -6.53 -9.65 -6.32
C LEU A 358 -7.41 -8.46 -5.88
N GLY A 359 -7.58 -8.25 -4.58
CA GLY A 359 -8.25 -7.06 -4.05
C GLY A 359 -7.47 -5.76 -4.26
N GLU A 360 -6.14 -5.84 -4.27
CA GLU A 360 -5.24 -4.71 -4.56
C GLU A 360 -4.94 -4.56 -6.05
N VAL A 361 -4.84 -5.69 -6.77
CA VAL A 361 -4.54 -5.77 -8.20
C VAL A 361 -5.60 -6.60 -8.93
N PRO A 362 -6.82 -6.07 -9.17
CA PRO A 362 -7.93 -6.82 -9.75
C PRO A 362 -7.67 -7.43 -11.13
N GLY A 363 -6.70 -6.88 -11.88
CA GLY A 363 -6.32 -7.36 -13.22
C GLY A 363 -5.18 -8.38 -13.24
N ALA A 364 -4.67 -8.85 -12.09
CA ALA A 364 -3.58 -9.81 -12.06
C ALA A 364 -4.02 -11.17 -12.64
N THR A 365 -3.21 -11.74 -13.53
CA THR A 365 -3.46 -13.08 -14.08
C THR A 365 -3.14 -14.16 -13.04
N PRO A 366 -3.70 -15.38 -13.16
CA PRO A 366 -3.37 -16.48 -12.24
C PRO A 366 -1.87 -16.73 -12.08
N ALA A 367 -1.10 -16.63 -13.18
CA ALA A 367 0.35 -16.77 -13.15
C ALA A 367 1.03 -15.62 -12.38
N GLN A 368 0.54 -14.38 -12.49
CA GLN A 368 1.06 -13.24 -11.71
C GLN A 368 0.75 -13.37 -10.22
N VAL A 369 -0.45 -13.86 -9.88
CA VAL A 369 -0.85 -14.15 -8.49
C VAL A 369 0.08 -15.23 -7.93
N ALA A 370 0.26 -16.35 -8.63
CA ALA A 370 1.14 -17.44 -8.22
C ALA A 370 2.59 -16.98 -8.05
N ALA A 371 3.14 -16.23 -9.00
CA ALA A 371 4.48 -15.67 -8.93
C ALA A 371 4.65 -14.69 -7.75
N THR A 372 3.62 -13.90 -7.44
CA THR A 372 3.65 -12.97 -6.30
C THR A 372 3.68 -13.72 -4.98
N LEU A 373 2.76 -14.68 -4.78
CA LEU A 373 2.66 -15.43 -3.53
C LEU A 373 3.90 -16.28 -3.26
N THR A 374 4.43 -16.97 -4.28
CA THR A 374 5.66 -17.76 -4.17
C THR A 374 6.90 -16.89 -4.03
N GLY A 375 6.95 -15.74 -4.71
CA GLY A 375 8.06 -14.78 -4.62
C GLY A 375 8.17 -14.10 -3.25
N GLN A 376 7.04 -13.89 -2.56
CA GLN A 376 6.99 -13.29 -1.23
C GLN A 376 7.18 -14.31 -0.10
N ALA A 377 6.96 -15.59 -0.36
CA ALA A 377 7.03 -16.64 0.65
C ALA A 377 8.36 -16.66 1.45
N GLY A 378 8.27 -17.06 2.72
CA GLY A 378 9.39 -17.21 3.64
C GLY A 378 10.18 -18.49 3.38
N ARG A 379 11.51 -18.38 3.33
CA ARG A 379 12.42 -19.53 3.21
C ARG A 379 12.87 -20.02 4.58
N VAL A 380 11.91 -20.46 5.38
CA VAL A 380 12.03 -20.69 6.83
C VAL A 380 11.72 -22.12 7.26
N LEU A 381 11.19 -22.93 6.34
CA LEU A 381 10.77 -24.29 6.64
C LEU A 381 11.96 -25.24 6.79
N THR A 382 11.76 -26.22 7.65
CA THR A 382 12.64 -27.39 7.79
C THR A 382 11.85 -28.68 7.50
N GLY A 383 12.53 -29.70 6.97
CA GLY A 383 11.90 -31.01 6.71
C GLY A 383 10.79 -31.01 5.64
N THR A 384 10.90 -30.19 4.59
CA THR A 384 9.88 -30.02 3.54
C THR A 384 9.60 -31.27 2.70
N GLY A 385 10.39 -32.34 2.85
CA GLY A 385 10.34 -33.52 1.99
C GLY A 385 11.17 -33.35 0.72
N ALA A 386 11.52 -34.47 0.08
CA ALA A 386 12.44 -34.46 -1.06
C ALA A 386 11.83 -33.70 -2.25
N GLY A 387 12.55 -32.72 -2.79
CA GLY A 387 12.13 -31.95 -3.96
C GLY A 387 11.08 -30.86 -3.69
N SER A 388 10.49 -30.78 -2.50
CA SER A 388 9.58 -29.69 -2.13
C SER A 388 10.32 -28.36 -1.96
N PRO A 389 9.70 -27.22 -2.30
CA PRO A 389 10.26 -25.92 -2.04
C PRO A 389 10.30 -25.59 -0.54
N ASN A 390 11.29 -24.80 -0.13
CA ASN A 390 11.28 -24.14 1.18
C ASN A 390 10.61 -22.78 1.05
N LEU A 391 9.28 -22.78 0.93
CA LEU A 391 8.46 -21.58 0.77
C LEU A 391 7.25 -21.69 1.70
N LEU A 392 7.21 -20.90 2.77
CA LEU A 392 6.05 -20.72 3.65
C LEU A 392 5.30 -19.47 3.22
N LEU A 393 3.98 -19.56 3.04
CA LEU A 393 3.12 -18.46 2.65
C LEU A 393 3.42 -17.21 3.49
N ARG A 394 3.56 -16.07 2.78
CA ARG A 394 3.49 -14.75 3.38
C ARG A 394 2.41 -13.92 2.69
N VAL A 395 1.56 -13.26 3.47
CA VAL A 395 0.62 -12.29 2.91
C VAL A 395 1.35 -10.98 2.62
N PRO A 396 0.92 -10.23 1.58
CA PRO A 396 1.45 -8.90 1.33
C PRO A 396 1.22 -8.02 2.55
N GLN A 397 2.29 -7.61 3.21
CA GLN A 397 2.22 -6.46 4.11
C GLN A 397 1.95 -5.22 3.25
N PRO A 398 1.00 -4.34 3.63
CA PRO A 398 0.91 -3.03 3.02
C PRO A 398 2.30 -2.40 3.10
N ALA A 399 2.76 -1.79 2.01
CA ALA A 399 4.12 -1.26 1.90
C ALA A 399 4.49 -0.16 2.92
N ALA A 400 3.58 0.17 3.84
CA ALA A 400 3.79 1.01 5.01
C ALA A 400 4.36 0.25 6.23
N ALA A 401 4.46 -1.08 6.20
CA ALA A 401 4.97 -1.90 7.31
C ALA A 401 6.29 -2.62 6.97
N LEU A 402 7.15 -2.00 6.15
CA LEU A 402 8.53 -2.46 5.97
C LEU A 402 9.41 -1.61 6.88
N ASP A 403 10.06 -2.22 7.87
CA ASP A 403 10.99 -1.50 8.76
C ASP A 403 11.99 -0.67 7.94
N GLY A 404 11.96 0.65 8.15
CA GLY A 404 12.82 1.61 7.46
C GLY A 404 12.41 1.98 6.02
N VAL A 405 11.29 1.47 5.50
CA VAL A 405 10.76 1.85 4.17
C VAL A 405 9.32 2.32 4.24
N ASP A 406 9.11 3.59 3.93
CA ASP A 406 7.79 4.17 3.77
C ASP A 406 7.37 4.17 2.29
N ARG A 407 6.05 4.20 2.06
CA ARG A 407 5.50 4.42 0.72
C ARG A 407 4.55 5.61 0.69
N LEU A 408 4.83 6.52 -0.23
CA LEU A 408 3.95 7.62 -0.60
C LEU A 408 3.42 7.34 -2.01
N GLY A 409 2.29 6.65 -2.10
CA GLY A 409 1.69 6.24 -3.38
C GLY A 409 0.17 6.19 -3.32
N GLY A 410 -0.47 6.96 -4.20
CA GLY A 410 -1.94 7.01 -4.32
C GLY A 410 -2.46 6.15 -5.47
N ALA A 411 -3.79 6.10 -5.62
CA ALA A 411 -4.46 5.37 -6.72
C ALA A 411 -4.05 5.87 -8.13
N ASN A 412 -3.53 7.10 -8.22
CA ASN A 412 -3.07 7.72 -9.44
C ASN A 412 -1.98 8.77 -9.13
N ARG A 413 -1.34 9.33 -10.15
CA ARG A 413 -0.26 10.35 -10.03
C ARG A 413 -0.66 11.62 -9.27
N TYR A 414 -1.93 12.01 -9.33
CA TYR A 414 -2.43 13.21 -8.65
C TYR A 414 -2.56 12.94 -7.15
N ALA A 415 -3.11 11.77 -6.80
CA ALA A 415 -3.17 11.29 -5.42
C ALA A 415 -1.77 11.07 -4.84
N THR A 416 -0.83 10.51 -5.60
CA THR A 416 0.58 10.39 -5.16
C THR A 416 1.20 11.76 -4.89
N ALA A 417 1.06 12.73 -5.80
CA ALA A 417 1.59 14.08 -5.59
C ALA A 417 0.97 14.77 -4.36
N ALA A 418 -0.33 14.57 -4.12
CA ALA A 418 -1.00 15.07 -2.92
C ALA A 418 -0.44 14.42 -1.64
N LEU A 419 -0.27 13.09 -1.61
CA LEU A 419 0.29 12.38 -0.45
C LEU A 419 1.74 12.78 -0.15
N ILE A 420 2.55 12.99 -1.19
CA ILE A 420 3.91 13.51 -1.04
C ILE A 420 3.88 14.92 -0.41
N ALA A 421 2.94 15.76 -0.85
CA ALA A 421 2.78 17.08 -0.26
C ALA A 421 2.28 17.03 1.19
N THR A 422 1.36 16.11 1.51
CA THR A 422 0.90 15.85 2.88
C THR A 422 2.04 15.46 3.81
N ASP A 423 2.94 14.58 3.38
CA ASP A 423 4.07 14.09 4.19
C ASP A 423 5.15 15.16 4.41
N ALA A 424 5.45 15.94 3.37
CA ALA A 424 6.64 16.80 3.38
C ALA A 424 6.37 18.28 3.74
N PHE A 425 5.13 18.75 3.67
CA PHE A 425 4.82 20.17 3.80
C PHE A 425 3.65 20.43 4.76
N GLU A 426 3.88 21.34 5.71
CA GLU A 426 2.86 21.81 6.65
C GLU A 426 1.89 22.82 6.00
N PRO A 427 0.69 23.02 6.57
CA PRO A 427 -0.19 24.12 6.17
C PRO A 427 0.50 25.49 6.23
N GLY A 428 0.15 26.37 5.30
CA GLY A 428 0.68 27.73 5.19
C GLY A 428 1.96 27.85 4.36
N VAL A 429 2.22 26.93 3.42
CA VAL A 429 3.41 27.01 2.55
C VAL A 429 3.48 28.34 1.79
N PRO A 430 4.68 28.93 1.58
CA PRO A 430 4.81 30.20 0.88
C PRO A 430 4.28 30.15 -0.55
N VAL A 431 4.45 29.01 -1.23
CA VAL A 431 4.04 28.80 -2.62
C VAL A 431 3.67 27.35 -2.87
N ALA A 432 2.73 27.10 -3.78
CA ALA A 432 2.55 25.80 -4.42
C ALA A 432 2.80 25.93 -5.93
N TYR A 433 3.67 25.06 -6.46
CA TYR A 433 3.90 24.96 -7.90
C TYR A 433 2.93 23.94 -8.49
N VAL A 434 2.23 24.31 -9.56
CA VAL A 434 1.23 23.46 -10.22
C VAL A 434 1.65 23.20 -11.65
N ALA A 435 1.76 21.91 -11.99
CA ALA A 435 2.11 21.46 -13.34
C ALA A 435 1.12 20.41 -13.85
N THR A 436 1.10 20.18 -15.16
CA THR A 436 0.32 19.08 -15.74
C THR A 436 0.90 17.72 -15.34
N GLY A 437 0.02 16.78 -14.95
CA GLY A 437 0.35 15.36 -14.82
C GLY A 437 0.39 14.61 -16.16
N GLN A 438 0.23 15.32 -17.28
CA GLN A 438 0.33 14.79 -18.65
C GLN A 438 1.35 15.62 -19.44
N GLY A 439 2.49 15.02 -19.81
CA GLY A 439 3.54 15.72 -20.57
C GLY A 439 4.30 16.75 -19.74
N TYR A 440 5.18 16.27 -18.85
CA TYR A 440 5.85 17.03 -17.78
C TYR A 440 7.01 17.94 -18.23
N ALA A 441 7.15 18.21 -19.53
CA ALA A 441 8.35 18.88 -20.05
C ALA A 441 8.55 20.28 -19.45
N ASP A 442 7.47 21.02 -19.24
CA ASP A 442 7.47 22.35 -18.62
C ASP A 442 7.63 22.30 -17.10
N ALA A 443 7.53 21.10 -16.50
CA ALA A 443 7.59 20.88 -15.06
C ALA A 443 8.97 20.47 -14.56
N LEU A 444 9.90 20.09 -15.42
CA LEU A 444 11.20 19.53 -15.00
C LEU A 444 12.03 20.51 -14.16
N ALA A 445 11.91 21.82 -14.44
CA ALA A 445 12.57 22.86 -13.66
C ALA A 445 11.81 23.20 -12.36
N ALA A 446 10.53 22.81 -12.26
CA ALA A 446 9.63 23.11 -11.14
C ALA A 446 10.19 22.64 -9.81
N ALA A 447 10.67 21.40 -9.78
CA ALA A 447 11.13 20.77 -8.55
C ALA A 447 12.24 21.57 -7.85
N SER A 448 13.21 22.10 -8.61
CA SER A 448 14.28 22.92 -8.06
C SER A 448 13.79 24.27 -7.52
N ALA A 449 12.85 24.91 -8.23
CA ALA A 449 12.24 26.17 -7.81
C ALA A 449 11.32 25.99 -6.59
N ALA A 450 10.54 24.91 -6.58
CA ALA A 450 9.69 24.51 -5.47
C ALA A 450 10.51 24.21 -4.20
N ALA A 451 11.63 23.48 -4.33
CA ALA A 451 12.56 23.26 -3.23
C ALA A 451 13.16 24.58 -2.69
N HIS A 452 13.56 25.51 -3.57
CA HIS A 452 14.09 26.82 -3.18
C HIS A 452 13.07 27.63 -2.36
N ASP A 453 11.82 27.67 -2.82
CA ASP A 453 10.75 28.45 -2.17
C ASP A 453 10.04 27.69 -1.04
N ARG A 454 10.52 26.49 -0.67
CA ARG A 454 9.93 25.61 0.37
C ARG A 454 8.46 25.29 0.10
N GLY A 455 8.13 25.02 -1.16
CA GLY A 455 6.78 24.68 -1.61
C GLY A 455 6.71 23.31 -2.28
N PRO A 456 5.52 22.69 -2.33
CA PRO A 456 5.31 21.45 -3.07
C PRO A 456 5.18 21.69 -4.58
N THR A 457 5.38 20.61 -5.35
CA THR A 457 4.92 20.53 -6.74
C THR A 457 3.71 19.60 -6.80
N LEU A 458 2.55 20.13 -7.17
CA LEU A 458 1.29 19.40 -7.33
C LEU A 458 0.96 19.23 -8.81
N LEU A 459 0.28 18.12 -9.12
CA LEU A 459 -0.06 17.75 -10.50
C LEU A 459 -1.55 17.95 -10.76
N VAL A 460 -1.90 18.53 -11.90
CA VAL A 460 -3.29 18.69 -12.36
C VAL A 460 -3.50 18.03 -13.72
N SER A 461 -4.75 17.79 -14.09
CA SER A 461 -5.07 17.49 -15.49
C SER A 461 -5.09 18.79 -16.30
N PRO A 462 -4.85 18.76 -17.63
CA PRO A 462 -4.83 19.98 -18.46
C PRO A 462 -6.10 20.85 -18.33
N ARG A 463 -7.24 20.24 -18.00
CA ARG A 463 -8.56 20.88 -17.95
C ARG A 463 -9.28 20.80 -16.60
N ALA A 464 -8.68 20.20 -15.58
CA ALA A 464 -9.34 20.07 -14.27
C ALA A 464 -8.34 19.93 -13.13
N VAL A 465 -8.70 20.47 -11.95
CA VAL A 465 -8.01 20.17 -10.68
C VAL A 465 -8.62 18.88 -10.10
N PRO A 466 -7.85 17.78 -9.97
CA PRO A 466 -8.33 16.54 -9.35
C PRO A 466 -8.79 16.74 -7.91
N ALA A 467 -9.71 15.90 -7.43
CA ALA A 467 -10.33 16.07 -6.10
C ALA A 467 -9.29 15.97 -4.96
N GLU A 468 -8.32 15.07 -5.10
CA GLU A 468 -7.22 14.86 -4.18
C GLU A 468 -6.32 16.11 -4.07
N VAL A 469 -6.11 16.78 -5.21
CA VAL A 469 -5.29 18.00 -5.29
C VAL A 469 -6.04 19.20 -4.74
N ARG A 470 -7.37 19.27 -4.93
CA ARG A 470 -8.22 20.28 -4.29
C ARG A 470 -8.18 20.17 -2.77
N ALA A 471 -8.33 18.94 -2.25
CA ALA A 471 -8.26 18.68 -0.82
C ALA A 471 -6.91 19.12 -0.26
N GLU A 472 -5.83 18.77 -0.95
CA GLU A 472 -4.48 19.11 -0.51
C GLU A 472 -4.18 20.61 -0.61
N LEU A 473 -4.59 21.30 -1.67
CA LEU A 473 -4.49 22.76 -1.76
C LEU A 473 -5.30 23.46 -0.67
N THR A 474 -6.45 22.89 -0.29
CA THR A 474 -7.27 23.39 0.83
C THR A 474 -6.56 23.21 2.17
N ARG A 475 -5.82 22.11 2.37
CA ARG A 475 -5.01 21.87 3.56
C ARG A 475 -3.79 22.81 3.61
N LEU A 476 -3.03 22.86 2.51
CA LEU A 476 -1.80 23.63 2.40
C LEU A 476 -2.03 25.14 2.48
N ARG A 477 -3.18 25.65 2.00
CA ARG A 477 -3.50 27.08 1.95
C ARG A 477 -2.31 27.95 1.49
N PRO A 478 -1.72 27.69 0.32
CA PRO A 478 -0.48 28.33 -0.10
C PRO A 478 -0.60 29.86 -0.16
N GLY A 479 0.49 30.56 0.16
CA GLY A 479 0.57 32.03 0.08
C GLY A 479 0.44 32.57 -1.35
N ARG A 480 0.91 31.82 -2.35
CA ARG A 480 0.67 32.05 -3.79
C ARG A 480 0.69 30.73 -4.56
N ILE A 481 0.17 30.70 -5.78
CA ILE A 481 0.24 29.52 -6.66
C ILE A 481 0.95 29.90 -7.97
N VAL A 482 1.90 29.07 -8.41
CA VAL A 482 2.62 29.25 -9.68
C VAL A 482 2.24 28.13 -10.64
N VAL A 483 1.53 28.46 -11.71
CA VAL A 483 1.16 27.53 -12.77
C VAL A 483 2.25 27.46 -13.84
N LEU A 484 2.71 26.26 -14.16
CA LEU A 484 3.75 26.03 -15.15
C LEU A 484 3.18 25.56 -16.49
N GLY A 485 3.69 26.17 -17.56
CA GLY A 485 3.28 25.89 -18.93
C GLY A 485 2.15 26.82 -19.43
N GLY A 486 2.01 26.88 -20.75
CA GLY A 486 1.02 27.73 -21.41
C GLY A 486 -0.43 27.25 -21.20
N PRO A 487 -1.43 28.03 -21.65
CA PRO A 487 -2.85 27.66 -21.55
C PRO A 487 -3.24 26.35 -22.26
N SER A 488 -2.45 25.88 -23.22
CA SER A 488 -2.64 24.56 -23.86
C SER A 488 -2.17 23.39 -22.99
N VAL A 489 -1.31 23.65 -22.00
CA VAL A 489 -0.72 22.66 -21.08
C VAL A 489 -1.54 22.63 -19.79
N VAL A 490 -1.81 23.80 -19.21
CA VAL A 490 -2.73 23.98 -18.08
C VAL A 490 -3.69 25.10 -18.42
N SER A 491 -4.95 24.74 -18.65
CA SER A 491 -5.98 25.67 -19.13
C SER A 491 -6.23 26.85 -18.19
N GLU A 492 -6.82 27.90 -18.75
CA GLU A 492 -7.20 29.07 -17.97
C GLU A 492 -8.32 28.79 -16.96
N ALA A 493 -9.18 27.82 -17.26
CA ALA A 493 -10.19 27.32 -16.31
C ALA A 493 -9.52 26.74 -15.05
N VAL A 494 -8.48 25.92 -15.22
CA VAL A 494 -7.71 25.38 -14.10
C VAL A 494 -7.03 26.50 -13.32
N ARG A 495 -6.38 27.46 -13.99
CA ARG A 495 -5.76 28.62 -13.31
C ARG A 495 -6.80 29.41 -12.49
N SER A 496 -7.98 29.62 -13.05
CA SER A 496 -9.06 30.34 -12.37
C SER A 496 -9.62 29.56 -11.18
N GLU A 497 -9.74 28.24 -11.27
CA GLU A 497 -10.13 27.37 -10.14
C GLU A 497 -9.09 27.43 -9.01
N LEU A 498 -7.80 27.44 -9.35
CA LEU A 498 -6.70 27.49 -8.37
C LEU A 498 -6.74 28.76 -7.49
N ALA A 499 -7.29 29.87 -7.99
CA ALA A 499 -7.41 31.11 -7.23
C ALA A 499 -8.27 30.96 -5.96
N GLY A 500 -9.14 29.95 -5.89
CA GLY A 500 -9.93 29.64 -4.70
C GLY A 500 -9.14 29.03 -3.54
N TYR A 501 -7.88 28.64 -3.75
CA TYR A 501 -7.09 27.91 -2.74
C TYR A 501 -5.91 28.69 -2.16
N THR A 502 -5.73 29.95 -2.54
CA THR A 502 -4.65 30.82 -2.05
C THR A 502 -5.19 32.17 -1.61
N TYR A 503 -4.47 32.82 -0.68
CA TYR A 503 -4.76 34.20 -0.26
C TYR A 503 -4.00 35.23 -1.10
N GLY A 504 -3.04 34.79 -1.90
CA GLY A 504 -2.26 35.64 -2.79
C GLY A 504 -2.58 35.39 -4.27
N GLU A 505 -1.59 35.60 -5.12
CA GLU A 505 -1.79 35.56 -6.56
C GLU A 505 -1.58 34.17 -7.16
N VAL A 506 -2.32 33.89 -8.24
CA VAL A 506 -2.06 32.76 -9.13
C VAL A 506 -1.34 33.27 -10.38
N THR A 507 -0.02 33.08 -10.43
CA THR A 507 0.82 33.50 -11.55
C THR A 507 1.10 32.34 -12.50
N ARG A 508 1.44 32.66 -13.75
CA ARG A 508 1.80 31.66 -14.77
C ARG A 508 3.21 31.91 -15.26
N VAL A 509 4.02 30.85 -15.33
CA VAL A 509 5.33 30.86 -15.98
C VAL A 509 5.29 29.95 -17.20
N ALA A 510 5.46 30.54 -18.38
CA ALA A 510 5.47 29.82 -19.65
C ALA A 510 6.38 30.52 -20.65
N GLY A 511 7.13 29.74 -21.43
CA GLY A 511 7.87 30.17 -22.61
C GLY A 511 7.25 29.60 -23.91
N ALA A 512 7.88 29.89 -25.05
CA ALA A 512 7.48 29.33 -26.34
C ALA A 512 7.72 27.80 -26.40
N ASP A 513 8.69 27.32 -25.62
CA ASP A 513 9.00 25.91 -25.45
C ASP A 513 9.47 25.61 -24.01
N ARG A 514 9.73 24.33 -23.73
CA ARG A 514 10.20 23.85 -22.42
C ARG A 514 11.51 24.49 -21.96
N TYR A 515 12.37 24.87 -22.90
CA TYR A 515 13.68 25.45 -22.60
C TYR A 515 13.52 26.89 -22.10
N GLU A 516 12.69 27.67 -22.80
CA GLU A 516 12.35 29.02 -22.38
C GLU A 516 11.50 29.03 -21.10
N THR A 517 10.57 28.09 -20.93
CA THR A 517 9.83 27.95 -19.65
C THR A 517 10.79 27.72 -18.48
N ALA A 518 11.77 26.82 -18.61
CA ALA A 518 12.77 26.57 -17.58
C ALA A 518 13.64 27.80 -17.29
N ALA A 519 14.10 28.52 -18.33
CA ALA A 519 14.88 29.74 -18.18
C ALA A 519 14.09 30.86 -17.48
N ARG A 520 12.81 31.05 -17.84
CA ARG A 520 11.92 32.05 -17.20
C ARG A 520 11.62 31.69 -15.75
N LEU A 521 11.39 30.42 -15.46
CA LEU A 521 11.19 29.96 -14.08
C LEU A 521 12.43 30.20 -13.23
N SER A 522 13.62 29.90 -13.78
CA SER A 522 14.89 30.19 -13.13
C SER A 522 15.04 31.68 -12.85
N ALA A 523 14.78 32.54 -13.84
CA ALA A 523 14.85 34.00 -13.71
C ALA A 523 13.90 34.58 -12.65
N ALA A 524 12.74 33.94 -12.46
CA ALA A 524 11.74 34.35 -11.48
C ALA A 524 12.02 33.85 -10.06
N THR A 525 12.93 32.88 -9.88
CA THR A 525 13.13 32.17 -8.61
C THR A 525 14.53 32.38 -8.02
N PHE A 526 15.57 32.37 -8.86
CA PHE A 526 16.96 32.37 -8.41
C PHE A 526 17.67 33.69 -8.70
N ASP A 527 18.40 34.16 -7.68
CA ASP A 527 19.27 35.34 -7.78
C ASP A 527 20.55 35.06 -8.57
N ARG A 528 21.34 36.12 -8.80
CA ARG A 528 22.68 35.97 -9.40
C ARG A 528 23.67 35.40 -8.39
N GLY A 529 24.70 34.74 -8.89
CA GLY A 529 25.78 34.15 -8.09
C GLY A 529 25.43 32.82 -7.44
N VAL A 530 24.47 32.06 -7.98
CA VAL A 530 24.11 30.74 -7.44
C VAL A 530 25.33 29.80 -7.36
N PRO A 531 25.44 28.97 -6.31
CA PRO A 531 26.55 28.05 -6.17
C PRO A 531 26.61 27.01 -7.28
N VAL A 532 25.46 26.60 -7.82
CA VAL A 532 25.39 25.59 -8.87
C VAL A 532 24.21 25.85 -9.82
N ALA A 533 24.37 25.51 -11.09
CA ALA A 533 23.26 25.32 -12.03
C ALA A 533 23.36 23.93 -12.65
N PHE A 534 22.24 23.21 -12.71
CA PHE A 534 22.18 21.90 -13.36
C PHE A 534 21.64 22.06 -14.78
N LEU A 535 22.26 21.40 -15.75
CA LEU A 535 21.83 21.42 -17.13
C LEU A 535 21.56 19.99 -17.61
N ALA A 536 20.30 19.72 -17.98
CA ALA A 536 19.89 18.41 -18.47
C ALA A 536 19.24 18.52 -19.86
N THR A 537 19.12 17.40 -20.58
CA THR A 537 18.39 17.40 -21.84
C THR A 537 16.88 17.63 -21.63
N GLY A 538 16.25 18.40 -22.51
CA GLY A 538 14.79 18.54 -22.53
C GLY A 538 14.05 17.37 -23.19
N GLY A 539 14.79 16.40 -23.77
CA GLY A 539 14.23 15.23 -24.45
C GLY A 539 14.19 13.94 -23.61
N GLY A 540 14.98 13.86 -22.54
CA GLY A 540 15.03 12.75 -21.60
C GLY A 540 14.92 13.25 -20.15
N TYR A 541 13.97 12.72 -19.39
CA TYR A 541 13.53 13.37 -18.14
C TYR A 541 14.24 12.88 -16.87
N ALA A 542 14.79 11.67 -16.88
CA ALA A 542 15.40 11.05 -15.70
C ALA A 542 16.55 11.88 -15.11
N ASP A 543 17.40 12.41 -15.98
CA ASP A 543 18.58 13.20 -15.60
C ASP A 543 18.14 14.52 -14.93
N ALA A 544 17.16 15.20 -15.50
CA ALA A 544 16.62 16.45 -14.95
C ALA A 544 16.02 16.26 -13.55
N LEU A 545 15.34 15.13 -13.30
CA LEU A 545 14.70 14.84 -12.01
C LEU A 545 15.72 14.53 -10.92
N SER A 546 16.71 13.70 -11.23
CA SER A 546 17.82 13.40 -10.32
C SER A 546 18.60 14.69 -10.01
N GLY A 547 18.79 15.54 -11.04
CA GLY A 547 19.38 16.87 -10.90
C GLY A 547 18.58 17.82 -10.02
N ALA A 548 17.25 17.82 -10.11
CA ALA A 548 16.40 18.70 -9.30
C ALA A 548 16.48 18.38 -7.82
N ALA A 549 16.50 17.09 -7.46
CA ALA A 549 16.71 16.66 -6.07
C ALA A 549 18.12 17.03 -5.58
N ALA A 550 19.14 16.82 -6.40
CA ALA A 550 20.52 17.20 -6.09
C ALA A 550 20.73 18.72 -5.94
N ALA A 551 20.02 19.50 -6.75
CA ALA A 551 20.00 20.95 -6.63
C ALA A 551 19.50 21.38 -5.25
N GLY A 552 18.48 20.69 -4.71
CA GLY A 552 18.01 20.91 -3.34
C GLY A 552 17.66 22.36 -3.04
N GLY A 553 17.18 23.10 -4.05
CA GLY A 553 16.91 24.54 -3.96
C GLY A 553 18.15 25.45 -3.99
N ARG A 554 19.37 24.92 -4.08
CA ARG A 554 20.61 25.73 -4.15
C ARG A 554 20.89 26.33 -5.53
N GLY A 555 20.11 25.94 -6.53
CA GLY A 555 20.21 26.46 -7.88
C GLY A 555 19.21 25.85 -8.86
N PRO A 556 19.13 26.40 -10.07
CA PRO A 556 18.12 25.98 -11.04
C PRO A 556 18.53 24.69 -11.78
N VAL A 557 17.50 23.94 -12.19
CA VAL A 557 17.62 22.99 -13.31
C VAL A 557 17.19 23.69 -14.60
N LEU A 558 18.15 23.84 -15.51
CA LEU A 558 17.96 24.36 -16.86
C LEU A 558 17.94 23.19 -17.87
N LEU A 559 17.33 23.43 -19.03
CA LEU A 559 17.16 22.41 -20.07
C LEU A 559 17.94 22.77 -21.33
N THR A 560 18.47 21.78 -22.04
CA THR A 560 19.13 21.95 -23.35
C THR A 560 18.67 20.93 -24.38
N GLY A 561 18.84 21.24 -25.67
CA GLY A 561 18.81 20.22 -26.72
C GLY A 561 20.10 19.40 -26.72
N ARG A 562 20.09 18.24 -27.37
CA ARG A 562 21.27 17.36 -27.48
C ARG A 562 22.49 18.09 -28.05
N ASP A 563 22.29 18.79 -29.16
CA ASP A 563 23.37 19.45 -29.93
C ASP A 563 23.24 20.97 -30.00
N ARG A 564 22.32 21.53 -29.20
CA ARG A 564 22.01 22.96 -29.22
C ARG A 564 21.67 23.45 -27.82
N LEU A 565 22.48 24.40 -27.33
CA LEU A 565 22.15 25.26 -26.20
C LEU A 565 21.14 26.33 -26.66
N PRO A 566 19.91 26.34 -26.14
CA PRO A 566 18.91 27.34 -26.51
C PRO A 566 19.35 28.76 -26.09
N PRO A 567 19.09 29.81 -26.90
CA PRO A 567 19.50 31.17 -26.56
C PRO A 567 18.93 31.69 -25.23
N SER A 568 17.69 31.30 -24.89
CA SER A 568 17.06 31.64 -23.61
C SER A 568 17.83 31.07 -22.41
N VAL A 569 18.38 29.87 -22.56
CA VAL A 569 19.14 29.17 -21.52
C VAL A 569 20.56 29.73 -21.41
N ALA A 570 21.18 30.08 -22.54
CA ALA A 570 22.47 30.77 -22.57
C ALA A 570 22.40 32.12 -21.85
N ALA A 571 21.39 32.93 -22.18
CA ALA A 571 21.17 34.23 -21.52
C ALA A 571 20.90 34.07 -20.01
N GLU A 572 20.20 33.01 -19.61
CA GLU A 572 19.94 32.74 -18.20
C GLU A 572 21.21 32.31 -17.45
N LEU A 573 22.10 31.51 -18.05
CA LEU A 573 23.40 31.19 -17.47
C LEU A 573 24.26 32.45 -17.28
N GLU A 574 24.26 33.36 -18.25
CA GLU A 574 24.96 34.65 -18.15
C GLU A 574 24.39 35.55 -17.05
N ARG A 575 23.07 35.55 -16.87
CA ARG A 575 22.40 36.27 -15.77
C ARG A 575 22.78 35.68 -14.43
N LEU A 576 22.63 34.36 -14.28
CA LEU A 576 22.86 33.62 -13.05
C LEU A 576 24.32 33.70 -12.60
N ARG A 577 25.29 33.67 -13.53
CA ARG A 577 26.72 33.56 -13.22
C ARG A 577 27.02 32.46 -12.17
N PRO A 578 26.64 31.20 -12.44
CA PRO A 578 26.79 30.12 -11.47
C PRO A 578 28.27 29.81 -11.20
N GLN A 579 28.62 29.53 -9.94
CA GLN A 579 30.01 29.14 -9.58
C GLN A 579 30.40 27.78 -10.16
N ARG A 580 29.41 26.92 -10.41
CA ARG A 580 29.56 25.62 -11.04
C ARG A 580 28.36 25.30 -11.93
N VAL A 581 28.58 24.70 -13.09
CA VAL A 581 27.54 24.14 -13.94
C VAL A 581 27.72 22.63 -14.03
N VAL A 582 26.70 21.88 -13.63
CA VAL A 582 26.70 20.41 -13.69
C VAL A 582 25.84 19.97 -14.88
N VAL A 583 26.49 19.47 -15.92
CA VAL A 583 25.83 18.92 -17.10
C VAL A 583 25.51 17.44 -16.87
N LEU A 584 24.22 17.11 -16.92
CA LEU A 584 23.71 15.78 -16.66
C LEU A 584 23.49 15.01 -17.97
N GLY A 585 23.97 13.76 -17.97
CA GLY A 585 23.86 12.86 -19.12
C GLY A 585 25.14 12.80 -19.95
N GLY A 586 25.32 11.66 -20.63
CA GLY A 586 26.51 11.39 -21.43
C GLY A 586 26.56 12.19 -22.73
N PRO A 587 27.67 12.11 -23.49
CA PRO A 587 27.84 12.83 -24.75
C PRO A 587 26.77 12.53 -25.82
N SER A 588 26.11 11.36 -25.74
CA SER A 588 24.99 11.00 -26.61
C SER A 588 23.67 11.69 -26.26
N VAL A 589 23.56 12.23 -25.04
CA VAL A 589 22.37 12.89 -24.49
C VAL A 589 22.53 14.42 -24.52
N VAL A 590 23.73 14.91 -24.15
CA VAL A 590 24.16 16.31 -24.26
C VAL A 590 25.57 16.31 -24.84
N SER A 591 25.76 16.79 -26.07
CA SER A 591 27.05 16.65 -26.76
C SER A 591 28.15 17.54 -26.20
N GLU A 592 29.40 17.21 -26.52
CA GLU A 592 30.58 18.00 -26.16
C GLU A 592 30.52 19.42 -26.71
N ALA A 593 29.85 19.63 -27.85
CA ALA A 593 29.63 20.95 -28.40
C ALA A 593 28.75 21.82 -27.49
N VAL A 594 27.74 21.25 -26.84
CA VAL A 594 26.92 21.96 -25.86
C VAL A 594 27.74 22.25 -24.60
N LEU A 595 28.52 21.28 -24.11
CA LEU A 595 29.38 21.44 -22.94
C LEU A 595 30.37 22.60 -23.14
N SER A 596 31.02 22.67 -24.30
CA SER A 596 31.94 23.75 -24.67
C SER A 596 31.24 25.11 -24.73
N ARG A 597 30.02 25.19 -25.29
CA ARG A 597 29.24 26.44 -25.33
C ARG A 597 28.87 26.92 -23.94
N VAL A 598 28.46 26.01 -23.05
CA VAL A 598 28.13 26.35 -21.64
C VAL A 598 29.31 27.02 -20.94
N GLY A 599 30.53 26.53 -21.17
CA GLY A 599 31.75 27.16 -20.63
C GLY A 599 32.00 28.59 -21.11
N GLY A 600 31.42 29.01 -22.23
CA GLY A 600 31.45 30.40 -22.69
C GLY A 600 30.48 31.34 -21.96
N HIS A 601 29.49 30.79 -21.24
CA HIS A 601 28.43 31.55 -20.56
C HIS A 601 28.55 31.54 -19.03
N THR A 602 29.61 30.95 -18.49
CA THR A 602 29.91 30.96 -17.05
C THR A 602 31.40 31.17 -16.80
N GLY A 603 31.74 31.88 -15.71
CA GLY A 603 33.12 31.95 -15.19
C GLY A 603 33.45 30.82 -14.20
N GLY A 604 32.47 29.96 -13.91
CA GLY A 604 32.58 28.84 -12.97
C GLY A 604 33.04 27.54 -13.61
N GLU A 605 33.20 26.50 -12.77
CA GLU A 605 33.58 25.16 -13.23
C GLU A 605 32.44 24.49 -14.00
N VAL A 606 32.72 23.83 -15.13
CA VAL A 606 31.73 23.03 -15.85
C VAL A 606 32.08 21.55 -15.71
N VAL A 607 31.19 20.77 -15.10
CA VAL A 607 31.41 19.34 -14.81
C VAL A 607 30.31 18.51 -15.45
N ARG A 608 30.67 17.38 -16.08
CA ARG A 608 29.70 16.40 -16.58
C ARG A 608 29.52 15.26 -15.58
N VAL A 609 28.27 14.87 -15.32
CA VAL A 609 27.92 13.69 -14.52
C VAL A 609 26.96 12.79 -15.30
N PHE A 610 27.34 11.52 -15.49
CA PHE A 610 26.55 10.55 -16.25
C PHE A 610 26.95 9.10 -15.95
N GLY A 611 26.03 8.18 -16.16
CA GLY A 611 26.25 6.72 -16.16
C GLY A 611 25.84 6.07 -17.50
N GLY A 612 25.94 4.75 -17.57
CA GLY A 612 25.56 3.96 -18.75
C GLY A 612 24.05 3.93 -19.01
N ASP A 613 23.24 4.17 -17.99
CA ASP A 613 21.79 4.33 -18.09
C ASP A 613 21.25 5.39 -17.11
N ARG A 614 19.92 5.52 -17.05
CA ARG A 614 19.22 6.49 -16.19
C ARG A 614 19.36 6.19 -14.70
N TYR A 615 19.50 4.92 -14.32
CA TYR A 615 19.61 4.51 -12.92
C TYR A 615 21.04 4.78 -12.42
N GLU A 616 22.03 4.43 -13.22
CA GLU A 616 23.44 4.75 -12.93
C GLU A 616 23.70 6.26 -12.96
N THR A 617 23.06 7.02 -13.85
CA THR A 617 23.17 8.48 -13.85
C THR A 617 22.60 9.06 -12.55
N ALA A 618 21.42 8.62 -12.10
CA ALA A 618 20.85 9.06 -10.82
C ALA A 618 21.79 8.73 -9.63
N ALA A 619 22.36 7.53 -9.60
CA ALA A 619 23.33 7.12 -8.58
C ALA A 619 24.59 8.00 -8.58
N ARG A 620 25.13 8.33 -9.76
CA ARG A 620 26.32 9.20 -9.87
C ARG A 620 26.04 10.65 -9.52
N VAL A 621 24.85 11.16 -9.85
CA VAL A 621 24.39 12.48 -9.40
C VAL A 621 24.30 12.52 -7.88
N SER A 622 23.78 11.46 -7.27
CA SER A 622 23.75 11.31 -5.82
C SER A 622 25.17 11.28 -5.23
N ALA A 623 26.06 10.44 -5.74
CA ALA A 623 27.45 10.34 -5.29
C ALA A 623 28.25 11.65 -5.41
N ALA A 624 27.94 12.49 -6.39
CA ALA A 624 28.58 13.79 -6.57
C ALA A 624 28.04 14.88 -5.63
N THR A 625 26.93 14.64 -4.93
CA THR A 625 26.17 15.67 -4.21
C THR A 625 25.97 15.36 -2.72
N PHE A 626 25.78 14.09 -2.37
CA PHE A 626 25.43 13.65 -1.02
C PHE A 626 26.51 12.75 -0.44
N ASP A 627 26.92 13.03 0.80
CA ASP A 627 27.79 12.16 1.59
C ASP A 627 27.04 10.90 2.07
N GLY A 628 27.76 9.97 2.69
CA GLY A 628 27.14 8.82 3.35
C GLY A 628 26.46 9.20 4.67
N GLY A 629 25.53 8.37 5.15
CA GLY A 629 24.75 8.60 6.37
C GLY A 629 23.60 9.59 6.19
N VAL A 630 22.92 9.57 5.04
CA VAL A 630 21.77 10.47 4.81
C VAL A 630 20.54 10.00 5.61
N PRO A 631 19.72 10.93 6.13
CA PRO A 631 18.54 10.54 6.92
C PRO A 631 17.46 9.88 6.07
N VAL A 632 17.38 10.21 4.77
CA VAL A 632 16.35 9.68 3.88
C VAL A 632 16.86 9.54 2.45
N VAL A 633 16.41 8.50 1.76
CA VAL A 633 16.53 8.36 0.31
C VAL A 633 15.16 8.19 -0.30
N TYR A 634 14.83 8.95 -1.32
CA TYR A 634 13.58 8.81 -2.05
C TYR A 634 13.81 7.92 -3.28
N VAL A 635 12.94 6.93 -3.50
CA VAL A 635 13.06 6.01 -4.64
C VAL A 635 11.79 6.05 -5.46
N ALA A 636 11.90 6.45 -6.72
CA ALA A 636 10.80 6.46 -7.68
C ALA A 636 11.06 5.51 -8.85
N THR A 637 10.03 5.19 -9.61
CA THR A 637 10.21 4.46 -10.88
C THR A 637 11.01 5.31 -11.89
N GLY A 638 11.93 4.66 -12.63
CA GLY A 638 12.64 5.26 -13.76
C GLY A 638 11.81 5.29 -15.05
N GLN A 639 10.50 5.05 -14.95
CA GLN A 639 9.52 5.12 -16.04
C GLN A 639 8.37 6.06 -15.63
N ASP A 640 7.78 6.78 -16.60
CA ASP A 640 6.61 7.66 -16.40
C ASP A 640 6.67 8.55 -15.14
N TYR A 641 7.65 9.46 -15.12
CA TYR A 641 8.24 10.12 -13.96
C TYR A 641 7.39 11.12 -13.13
N ALA A 642 6.07 10.99 -13.13
CA ALA A 642 5.18 11.90 -12.40
C ALA A 642 5.46 11.91 -10.89
N ASP A 643 5.74 10.74 -10.30
CA ASP A 643 5.99 10.61 -8.86
C ASP A 643 7.34 11.20 -8.44
N ALA A 644 8.39 11.00 -9.26
CA ALA A 644 9.71 11.60 -9.05
C ALA A 644 9.66 13.13 -9.09
N LEU A 645 8.82 13.69 -9.97
CA LEU A 645 8.64 15.13 -10.11
C LEU A 645 8.05 15.77 -8.85
N ALA A 646 7.06 15.13 -8.24
CA ALA A 646 6.47 15.59 -6.98
C ALA A 646 7.40 15.32 -5.78
N GLY A 647 8.20 14.25 -5.82
CA GLY A 647 9.11 13.86 -4.74
C GLY A 647 10.40 14.67 -4.64
N ALA A 648 10.91 15.22 -5.74
CA ALA A 648 12.14 16.03 -5.72
C ALA A 648 12.07 17.28 -4.80
N PRO A 649 11.01 18.10 -4.78
CA PRO A 649 10.89 19.19 -3.80
C PRO A 649 10.69 18.69 -2.37
N ALA A 650 10.02 17.55 -2.17
CA ALA A 650 9.89 16.92 -0.86
C ALA A 650 11.24 16.44 -0.32
N ALA A 651 12.12 15.95 -1.20
CA ALA A 651 13.49 15.63 -0.85
C ALA A 651 14.27 16.86 -0.38
N GLY A 652 14.05 18.02 -1.01
CA GLY A 652 14.47 19.33 -0.48
C GLY A 652 15.95 19.45 -0.11
N GLY A 653 16.82 18.64 -0.73
CA GLY A 653 18.25 18.53 -0.37
C GLY A 653 18.56 17.70 0.88
N ARG A 654 17.57 17.14 1.58
CA ARG A 654 17.72 16.22 2.72
C ARG A 654 18.21 14.83 2.31
N GLY A 655 18.01 14.48 1.03
CA GLY A 655 18.42 13.21 0.47
C GLY A 655 18.27 13.17 -1.05
N PRO A 656 18.85 12.18 -1.72
CA PRO A 656 18.71 12.02 -3.16
C PRO A 656 17.35 11.44 -3.54
N VAL A 657 16.91 11.75 -4.77
CA VAL A 657 15.88 10.97 -5.49
C VAL A 657 16.61 10.01 -6.42
N LEU A 658 16.52 8.72 -6.13
CA LEU A 658 17.06 7.65 -6.96
C LEU A 658 15.95 6.94 -7.74
N LEU A 659 16.35 6.24 -8.80
CA LEU A 659 15.43 5.59 -9.73
C LEU A 659 15.54 4.07 -9.66
N THR A 660 14.41 3.38 -9.70
CA THR A 660 14.32 1.91 -9.75
C THR A 660 13.53 1.43 -10.97
N ALA A 661 13.67 0.16 -11.34
CA ALA A 661 12.85 -0.46 -12.36
C ALA A 661 11.68 -1.24 -11.72
N PRO A 662 10.50 -1.32 -12.36
CA PRO A 662 9.40 -2.15 -11.86
C PRO A 662 9.77 -3.63 -11.72
N THR A 663 10.74 -4.09 -12.51
CA THR A 663 11.18 -5.49 -12.55
C THR A 663 12.25 -5.84 -11.50
N GLY A 664 12.81 -4.85 -10.79
CA GLY A 664 13.86 -5.09 -9.80
C GLY A 664 14.70 -3.86 -9.48
N VAL A 665 15.42 -3.92 -8.36
CA VAL A 665 16.38 -2.89 -7.92
C VAL A 665 17.64 -2.96 -8.80
N PRO A 666 17.98 -1.91 -9.57
CA PRO A 666 19.20 -1.88 -10.37
C PRO A 666 20.46 -1.99 -9.50
N ALA A 667 21.52 -2.62 -10.01
CA ALA A 667 22.77 -2.78 -9.27
C ALA A 667 23.40 -1.43 -8.86
N SER A 668 23.27 -0.40 -9.71
CA SER A 668 23.71 0.95 -9.41
C SER A 668 22.94 1.60 -8.26
N LEU A 669 21.62 1.37 -8.18
CA LEU A 669 20.80 1.80 -7.06
C LEU A 669 21.22 1.09 -5.76
N ALA A 670 21.39 -0.23 -5.80
CA ALA A 670 21.78 -1.00 -4.62
C ALA A 670 23.16 -0.59 -4.09
N ALA A 671 24.14 -0.40 -4.97
CA ALA A 671 25.48 0.07 -4.59
C ALA A 671 25.45 1.47 -3.96
N GLU A 672 24.65 2.37 -4.52
CA GLU A 672 24.53 3.73 -4.01
C GLU A 672 23.79 3.77 -2.66
N LEU A 673 22.74 2.97 -2.45
CA LEU A 673 22.12 2.81 -1.13
C LEU A 673 23.11 2.26 -0.10
N GLY A 674 23.98 1.32 -0.51
CA GLY A 674 25.06 0.82 0.35
C GLY A 674 26.07 1.89 0.76
N ARG A 675 26.39 2.84 -0.13
CA ARG A 675 27.26 3.99 0.16
C ARG A 675 26.55 5.02 1.05
N LEU A 676 25.30 5.34 0.71
CA LEU A 676 24.50 6.34 1.39
C LEU A 676 24.08 5.91 2.80
N ARG A 677 23.92 4.60 3.04
CA ARG A 677 23.45 4.02 4.31
C ARG A 677 22.27 4.80 4.90
N PRO A 678 21.13 4.90 4.19
CA PRO A 678 20.02 5.71 4.66
C PRO A 678 19.38 5.13 5.92
N GLU A 679 18.95 6.00 6.83
CA GLU A 679 18.11 5.61 7.97
C GLU A 679 16.70 5.21 7.52
N ARG A 680 16.22 5.84 6.44
CA ARG A 680 14.89 5.63 5.88
C ARG A 680 14.90 5.68 4.35
N ILE A 681 14.11 4.81 3.71
CA ILE A 681 13.82 4.91 2.28
C ILE A 681 12.35 5.26 2.11
N VAL A 682 12.05 6.26 1.27
CA VAL A 682 10.68 6.62 0.91
C VAL A 682 10.43 6.23 -0.54
N VAL A 683 9.58 5.24 -0.76
CA VAL A 683 9.13 4.82 -2.08
C VAL A 683 8.05 5.77 -2.57
N LEU A 684 8.30 6.42 -3.70
CA LEU A 684 7.38 7.33 -4.37
C LEU A 684 6.61 6.58 -5.46
N GLY A 685 5.28 6.56 -5.32
CA GLY A 685 4.38 5.89 -6.25
C GLY A 685 3.74 4.61 -5.68
N GLY A 686 2.62 4.22 -6.28
CA GLY A 686 1.87 3.01 -5.90
C GLY A 686 2.57 1.71 -6.30
N THR A 687 2.00 0.58 -5.89
CA THR A 687 2.53 -0.77 -6.19
C THR A 687 2.54 -1.09 -7.69
N GLY A 688 1.69 -0.43 -8.49
CA GLY A 688 1.69 -0.58 -9.94
C GLY A 688 2.95 -0.02 -10.63
N VAL A 689 3.68 0.91 -10.00
CA VAL A 689 4.89 1.53 -10.58
C VAL A 689 6.17 1.15 -9.83
N VAL A 690 6.09 0.93 -8.52
CA VAL A 690 7.17 0.33 -7.72
C VAL A 690 6.59 -0.87 -6.97
N PRO A 691 6.68 -2.10 -7.51
CA PRO A 691 6.04 -3.27 -6.93
C PRO A 691 6.53 -3.63 -5.52
N GLY A 692 5.69 -4.35 -4.77
CA GLY A 692 6.00 -4.84 -3.42
C GLY A 692 7.36 -5.56 -3.32
N PRO A 693 7.71 -6.50 -4.23
CA PRO A 693 9.01 -7.16 -4.22
C PRO A 693 10.21 -6.20 -4.36
N VAL A 694 10.05 -5.11 -5.13
CA VAL A 694 11.08 -4.07 -5.27
C VAL A 694 11.23 -3.33 -3.94
N ALA A 695 10.13 -2.92 -3.32
CA ALA A 695 10.15 -2.26 -2.01
C ALA A 695 10.73 -3.15 -0.89
N GLN A 696 10.42 -4.44 -0.90
CA GLN A 696 11.02 -5.42 0.03
C GLN A 696 12.54 -5.54 -0.17
N THR A 697 13.00 -5.52 -1.42
CA THR A 697 14.45 -5.52 -1.71
C THR A 697 15.11 -4.24 -1.19
N LEU A 698 14.45 -3.09 -1.34
CA LEU A 698 14.93 -1.81 -0.80
C LEU A 698 15.01 -1.83 0.74
N ALA A 699 14.04 -2.46 1.42
CA ALA A 699 14.06 -2.59 2.88
C ALA A 699 15.27 -3.38 3.40
N GLY A 700 15.76 -4.35 2.62
CA GLY A 700 17.01 -5.06 2.92
C GLY A 700 18.28 -4.20 2.80
N LEU A 701 18.18 -2.98 2.27
CA LEU A 701 19.30 -2.06 2.01
C LEU A 701 19.29 -0.82 2.94
N VAL A 702 18.33 -0.73 3.86
CA VAL A 702 18.30 0.32 4.90
C VAL A 702 19.41 0.04 5.92
N ALA A 703 20.05 1.09 6.42
CA ALA A 703 21.05 0.96 7.47
C ALA A 703 20.41 0.39 8.74
N ARG A 704 20.91 -0.75 9.21
CA ARG A 704 20.60 -1.32 10.52
C ARG A 704 21.68 -0.98 11.52
#